data_AF-A0A370Q2R8-F1
#
_entry.id   AF-A0A370Q2R8-F1
#
_cell.length_a   1.000
_cell.length_b   1.000
_cell.length_c   1.000
_cell.angle_alpha   90.00
_cell.angle_beta   90.00
_cell.angle_gamma   90.00
#
_symmetry.space_group_name_H-M   'P 1'
#
loop_
_entity.id
_entity.type
_entity.pdbx_description
1 polymer ?
#
loop_
_entity_poly.entity_id
_entity_poly.type
_entity_poly.pdbx_seq_one_letter_code
_entity_poly.pdbx_strand_id
1 'polypeptide(L)'
;MKKYFFSLTFLSICLAVNAQNITNLTGKKTAVKNNNSNPVVSLTITNPLQKYTTNGPVERELGTLISENKLIPSDALFVVTSEHTSKLSGVHHIYFKQAVNGLEVTGTESSVHVRANGDIVSSNLNFVKNVQQFQTPSIASLNAEQAVQKIAQQMNYSMGPLNVIERSNAANQKTLFSRSGISGEEIPAKLMYYYNENIGLKLVWEVSIQELNSSNWYNFRLDATTGTIIDKDNWTVSCNILGDHSHHDHSDNSTRTVEENCVEGQVFTEIYTAPTFEESMVPTYQVYPLPLRSPYSGGRTNEVNPQDATASPLGWHNDGTTTYTRTQGNNVRCYDDDNNTNGPSNTNDYAEGGTSLVFQFPLEDTNGFGQPVYSATNQSEDAAVSHLFYISNVIHDIIYQYGMDEAGGAFQEDNFGNGGVGGDSVNAEAQDGSGTCNANFGTPGDGGNPRMQMYTCGNRDASFDNEVVIHEYGHGISNRLTGGPAAAGCLGNEEQMGEGWSDYYGVMLTMVASENGDDARGMGNWLNGGGLNGGGIRTHPYSTDFAENPHTYDDIKTEVAPHGVGSVWAAMLWEMTWEIMDKYEAASGNGFSSDFYTVTGDPNVDAGNIQAMAIVTEGLKLQACSPGFVDGRDAILQADNNIYGGANQCEIWAAFARRGLGFSASQGNSTSKSDGTEAFDLPPSFASFDNSIAEICVTEGTQNNLTGGLPTGGTYSGPGVTDNGNGTSYTFDPVAAGVGSHTITYNVVDGCTGNPTNVTETITVTSGDPLLICEDYTLQLDASGNGTLDWPDVVSNEIKNPYVVATEAIALETLTGAATTLALGDDAITGALPIGFDFELYGEKVSDFYVCSNGFIYFTPNTGMTDAQSRTAQTFPEPGIPNGIIALFMDDLDPSAGGTIRYQVFGTAPSRKLVVEYDDVPYWNTTDLNSGQIHIYEGTNVIETHVSVATDGGTKTLGVESIDGDAGTTHPATNNSGWTVASPGLVIRFTPQAPSFAQNCGNNVSFTLSETNFTCLDVGENQVTVTADDGNGGISTCTATVTVVPNPAQLTTYNGSWDNGLPNTTSVATFAGNYNTSAGNIEACSCIVDADATITVGAGEYIRSQGNITVDGTLQVDHQGSVVQVDPSATVLNNGTINVDVT
;
A
#
# COMPACT_ATOMS: atom_id res chain seq x y z
N MET A 1 -34.04 46.29 -30.65
CA MET A 1 -32.59 46.31 -30.93
C MET A 1 -32.08 44.90 -30.61
N LYS A 2 -31.64 44.12 -31.61
CA LYS A 2 -30.23 43.90 -32.00
C LYS A 2 -29.41 43.32 -30.82
N LYS A 3 -28.82 42.11 -30.87
CA LYS A 3 -28.62 41.15 -31.99
C LYS A 3 -28.33 39.68 -31.48
N TYR A 4 -28.96 38.68 -32.12
CA TYR A 4 -28.56 37.27 -32.48
C TYR A 4 -27.87 36.32 -31.45
N PHE A 5 -28.34 35.08 -31.15
CA PHE A 5 -28.61 33.82 -31.95
C PHE A 5 -27.31 33.03 -32.29
N PHE A 6 -27.16 31.67 -32.30
CA PHE A 6 -27.95 30.40 -32.15
C PHE A 6 -27.14 29.44 -31.19
N SER A 7 -27.62 28.43 -30.42
CA SER A 7 -28.41 27.18 -30.66
C SER A 7 -27.68 26.16 -31.60
N LEU A 8 -27.49 24.85 -31.29
CA LEU A 8 -28.47 23.74 -31.11
C LEU A 8 -27.79 22.55 -30.33
N THR A 9 -28.36 21.97 -29.25
CA THR A 9 -29.16 20.69 -29.11
C THR A 9 -28.42 19.34 -29.35
N PHE A 10 -28.73 18.16 -28.77
CA PHE A 10 -29.93 17.52 -28.15
C PHE A 10 -29.50 16.65 -26.90
N LEU A 11 -30.18 16.68 -25.74
CA LEU A 11 -31.30 15.81 -25.27
C LEU A 11 -30.84 14.39 -24.84
N SER A 12 -30.91 13.96 -23.57
CA SER A 12 -32.14 13.51 -22.85
C SER A 12 -31.78 13.05 -21.41
N ILE A 13 -32.65 12.71 -20.42
CA ILE A 13 -34.02 13.05 -19.96
C ILE A 13 -34.14 12.49 -18.52
N CYS A 14 -34.64 13.23 -17.52
CA CYS A 14 -35.40 12.66 -16.38
C CYS A 14 -36.23 13.73 -15.62
N LEU A 15 -37.25 13.31 -14.86
CA LEU A 15 -38.41 14.14 -14.50
C LEU A 15 -38.39 14.78 -13.11
N ALA A 16 -38.99 15.97 -13.07
CA ALA A 16 -39.19 16.87 -11.93
C ALA A 16 -39.95 16.31 -10.72
N VAL A 17 -39.60 16.82 -9.54
CA VAL A 17 -40.53 17.10 -8.44
C VAL A 17 -40.35 18.55 -7.98
N ASN A 18 -41.46 19.20 -7.63
CA ASN A 18 -41.59 20.65 -7.46
C ASN A 18 -41.29 21.09 -6.01
N ALA A 19 -40.59 22.22 -5.83
CA ALA A 19 -40.38 22.83 -4.51
C ALA A 19 -41.34 24.01 -4.27
N GLN A 20 -42.13 23.99 -3.19
CA GLN A 20 -42.72 25.19 -2.58
C GLN A 20 -42.97 25.02 -1.06
N ASN A 21 -42.69 26.12 -0.34
CA ASN A 21 -43.10 26.47 1.04
C ASN A 21 -42.11 26.20 2.19
N ILE A 22 -41.25 27.20 2.42
CA ILE A 22 -40.63 27.50 3.72
C ILE A 22 -41.45 28.65 4.36
N THR A 23 -41.96 28.48 5.58
CA THR A 23 -42.27 29.62 6.47
C THR A 23 -42.28 29.22 7.95
N ASN A 24 -41.70 30.09 8.78
CA ASN A 24 -41.48 29.92 10.22
C ASN A 24 -42.74 29.65 11.06
N LEU A 25 -42.58 28.90 12.16
CA LEU A 25 -43.54 28.85 13.27
C LEU A 25 -42.86 29.00 14.64
N THR A 26 -42.85 30.23 15.17
CA THR A 26 -42.60 30.50 16.60
C THR A 26 -43.89 30.30 17.40
N GLY A 27 -43.94 29.32 18.28
CA GLY A 27 -45.15 28.93 19.04
C GLY A 27 -45.41 29.77 20.29
N LYS A 28 -46.49 30.55 20.31
CA LYS A 28 -46.94 31.32 21.49
C LYS A 28 -47.97 30.52 22.30
N LYS A 29 -47.70 30.29 23.59
CA LYS A 29 -48.62 29.58 24.52
C LYS A 29 -49.98 30.31 24.63
N THR A 30 -51.08 29.54 24.55
CA THR A 30 -52.40 29.98 25.07
C THR A 30 -53.08 28.79 25.76
N ALA A 31 -53.48 28.95 27.01
CA ALA A 31 -54.17 27.92 27.79
C ALA A 31 -55.68 28.15 27.79
N VAL A 32 -56.47 27.07 27.73
CA VAL A 32 -57.91 27.09 28.00
C VAL A 32 -58.24 25.97 29.00
N LYS A 33 -58.81 26.33 30.15
CA LYS A 33 -59.37 25.37 31.12
C LYS A 33 -60.82 25.05 30.77
N ASN A 34 -61.24 23.79 30.89
CA ASN A 34 -62.51 23.47 31.55
C ASN A 34 -62.59 22.02 32.05
N ASN A 35 -63.57 21.77 32.93
CA ASN A 35 -63.55 20.69 33.91
C ASN A 35 -64.23 19.36 33.49
N ASN A 36 -63.80 18.29 34.19
CA ASN A 36 -64.58 17.11 34.60
C ASN A 36 -65.30 16.27 33.54
N SER A 37 -64.61 15.25 33.02
CA SER A 37 -64.94 13.83 33.23
C SER A 37 -63.93 12.97 32.46
N ASN A 38 -63.52 11.83 33.03
CA ASN A 38 -62.67 10.86 32.31
C ASN A 38 -63.49 10.16 31.20
N PRO A 39 -63.04 10.20 29.94
CA PRO A 39 -63.03 9.05 29.08
C PRO A 39 -61.61 8.49 28.98
N VAL A 40 -61.50 7.17 28.88
CA VAL A 40 -60.26 6.53 28.45
C VAL A 40 -60.00 6.96 27.01
N VAL A 41 -59.10 7.92 26.81
CA VAL A 41 -58.46 8.13 25.51
C VAL A 41 -57.38 7.08 25.41
N SER A 42 -57.63 6.05 24.61
CA SER A 42 -56.58 5.15 24.14
C SER A 42 -55.61 5.98 23.29
N LEU A 43 -54.61 6.58 23.93
CA LEU A 43 -53.41 7.01 23.22
C LEU A 43 -52.76 5.74 22.70
N THR A 44 -52.96 5.45 21.42
CA THR A 44 -52.05 4.58 20.69
C THR A 44 -50.71 5.31 20.69
N ILE A 45 -49.87 5.01 21.69
CA ILE A 45 -48.50 5.51 21.72
C ILE A 45 -47.80 4.87 20.52
N THR A 46 -47.68 5.63 19.45
CA THR A 46 -46.76 5.30 18.37
C THR A 46 -45.36 5.22 18.96
N ASN A 47 -44.80 4.02 18.85
CA ASN A 47 -43.48 3.63 19.31
C ASN A 47 -42.43 4.72 19.00
N PRO A 48 -41.61 5.19 19.96
CA PRO A 48 -40.52 6.13 19.70
C PRO A 48 -39.29 5.39 19.12
N LEU A 49 -39.52 4.58 18.09
CA LEU A 49 -38.47 4.16 17.17
C LEU A 49 -38.64 5.04 15.94
N GLN A 50 -37.75 6.02 15.79
CA GLN A 50 -37.77 6.94 14.66
C GLN A 50 -37.78 6.13 13.36
N LYS A 51 -38.70 6.49 12.48
CA LYS A 51 -38.76 5.97 11.12
C LYS A 51 -37.75 6.75 10.29
N TYR A 52 -36.46 6.48 10.51
CA TYR A 52 -35.36 7.22 9.91
C TYR A 52 -35.39 7.15 8.38
N THR A 53 -34.93 8.23 7.77
CA THR A 53 -34.84 8.42 6.32
C THR A 53 -33.78 7.50 5.74
N THR A 54 -34.09 6.83 4.63
CA THR A 54 -33.30 5.72 4.03
C THR A 54 -31.90 6.07 3.48
N ASN A 55 -31.34 7.23 3.83
CA ASN A 55 -30.16 7.82 3.17
C ASN A 55 -29.10 8.42 4.14
N GLY A 56 -29.24 8.24 5.47
CA GLY A 56 -28.23 8.70 6.44
C GLY A 56 -26.92 7.92 6.36
N PRO A 57 -25.80 8.44 6.88
CA PRO A 57 -24.48 7.82 6.70
C PRO A 57 -24.40 6.41 7.31
N VAL A 58 -24.97 6.20 8.50
CA VAL A 58 -25.03 4.88 9.14
C VAL A 58 -25.91 3.92 8.32
N GLU A 59 -27.07 4.38 7.83
CA GLU A 59 -27.95 3.55 7.00
C GLU A 59 -27.35 3.21 5.64
N ARG A 60 -26.49 4.07 5.07
CA ARG A 60 -25.72 3.74 3.86
C ARG A 60 -24.80 2.57 4.12
N GLU A 61 -24.00 2.62 5.19
CA GLU A 61 -22.97 1.60 5.40
C GLU A 61 -23.52 0.26 5.88
N LEU A 62 -24.56 0.27 6.72
CA LEU A 62 -25.34 -0.94 7.00
C LEU A 62 -26.06 -1.46 5.74
N GLY A 63 -26.45 -0.57 4.83
CA GLY A 63 -27.00 -0.91 3.51
C GLY A 63 -25.98 -1.61 2.60
N THR A 64 -24.74 -1.12 2.56
CA THR A 64 -23.60 -1.77 1.88
C THR A 64 -23.46 -3.21 2.39
N LEU A 65 -23.31 -3.40 3.70
CA LEU A 65 -23.14 -4.72 4.32
C LEU A 65 -24.33 -5.67 4.06
N ILE A 66 -25.56 -5.17 3.98
CA ILE A 66 -26.72 -5.99 3.59
C ILE A 66 -26.64 -6.40 2.12
N SER A 67 -26.26 -5.49 1.22
CA SER A 67 -26.16 -5.77 -0.22
C SER A 67 -25.08 -6.81 -0.54
N GLU A 68 -24.01 -6.83 0.24
CA GLU A 68 -22.91 -7.80 0.17
C GLU A 68 -23.21 -9.12 0.91
N ASN A 69 -24.40 -9.27 1.52
CA ASN A 69 -24.78 -10.39 2.40
C ASN A 69 -23.87 -10.56 3.65
N LYS A 70 -23.16 -9.51 4.08
CA LYS A 70 -22.36 -9.49 5.32
C LYS A 70 -23.23 -9.33 6.58
N LEU A 71 -24.43 -8.74 6.43
CA LEU A 71 -25.49 -8.63 7.45
C LEU A 71 -26.86 -9.00 6.85
N ILE A 72 -27.82 -9.42 7.68
CA ILE A 72 -29.23 -9.50 7.28
C ILE A 72 -30.02 -8.28 7.79
N PRO A 73 -31.14 -7.87 7.13
CA PRO A 73 -31.87 -6.65 7.51
C PRO A 73 -32.39 -6.60 8.96
N SER A 74 -32.51 -7.74 9.65
CA SER A 74 -32.90 -7.77 11.07
C SER A 74 -31.75 -7.48 12.04
N ASP A 75 -30.50 -7.56 11.59
CA ASP A 75 -29.31 -7.27 12.40
C ASP A 75 -28.96 -5.76 12.34
N ALA A 76 -29.37 -5.07 11.27
CA ALA A 76 -29.03 -3.67 11.00
C ALA A 76 -29.91 -2.63 11.73
N LEU A 77 -30.50 -3.01 12.87
CA LEU A 77 -31.15 -2.06 13.77
C LEU A 77 -30.10 -1.50 14.74
N PHE A 78 -30.17 -0.21 15.05
CA PHE A 78 -29.18 0.48 15.89
C PHE A 78 -29.80 1.60 16.73
N VAL A 79 -29.04 2.06 17.74
CA VAL A 79 -29.32 3.26 18.54
C VAL A 79 -28.06 4.11 18.57
N VAL A 80 -28.18 5.37 18.15
CA VAL A 80 -27.13 6.39 18.34
C VAL A 80 -26.98 6.66 19.84
N THR A 81 -25.76 6.51 20.34
CA THR A 81 -25.40 6.74 21.75
C THR A 81 -24.95 8.18 21.99
N SER A 82 -24.22 8.75 21.03
CA SER A 82 -23.75 10.14 21.02
C SER A 82 -23.37 10.54 19.60
N GLU A 83 -23.55 11.80 19.23
CA GLU A 83 -23.05 12.38 17.97
C GLU A 83 -22.63 13.83 18.19
N HIS A 84 -21.52 14.25 17.58
CA HIS A 84 -21.03 15.64 17.62
C HIS A 84 -20.19 15.96 16.38
N THR A 85 -20.05 17.25 16.05
CA THR A 85 -19.10 17.71 15.03
C THR A 85 -17.89 18.33 15.73
N SER A 86 -16.70 17.79 15.48
CA SER A 86 -15.45 18.38 16.00
C SER A 86 -15.27 19.78 15.44
N LYS A 87 -15.14 20.79 16.32
CA LYS A 87 -14.94 22.19 15.92
C LYS A 87 -13.65 22.40 15.13
N LEU A 88 -12.64 21.55 15.34
CA LEU A 88 -11.31 21.65 14.73
C LEU A 88 -11.26 20.99 13.35
N SER A 89 -11.65 19.71 13.24
CA SER A 89 -11.58 18.96 11.97
C SER A 89 -12.81 19.12 11.07
N GLY A 90 -13.94 19.61 11.62
CA GLY A 90 -15.23 19.62 10.93
C GLY A 90 -15.83 18.23 10.67
N VAL A 91 -15.25 17.16 11.23
CA VAL A 91 -15.77 15.79 11.13
C VAL A 91 -16.96 15.62 12.08
N HIS A 92 -18.05 15.07 11.55
CA HIS A 92 -19.21 14.62 12.32
C HIS A 92 -18.98 13.18 12.77
N HIS A 93 -18.75 13.00 14.06
CA HIS A 93 -18.54 11.73 14.73
C HIS A 93 -19.89 11.19 15.20
N ILE A 94 -20.29 10.01 14.71
CA ILE A 94 -21.56 9.37 15.07
C ILE A 94 -21.25 8.02 15.73
N TYR A 95 -21.57 7.88 17.01
CA TYR A 95 -21.38 6.66 17.79
C TYR A 95 -22.71 5.97 18.04
N PHE A 96 -22.75 4.66 17.91
CA PHE A 96 -23.96 3.86 18.02
C PHE A 96 -23.68 2.43 18.46
N LYS A 97 -24.73 1.74 18.90
CA LYS A 97 -24.72 0.30 19.18
C LYS A 97 -25.78 -0.40 18.36
N GLN A 98 -25.59 -1.69 18.09
CA GLN A 98 -26.64 -2.54 17.56
C GLN A 98 -27.85 -2.56 18.50
N ALA A 99 -29.06 -2.73 17.96
CA ALA A 99 -30.30 -2.74 18.72
C ALA A 99 -31.10 -4.03 18.47
N VAL A 100 -31.47 -4.72 19.54
CA VAL A 100 -32.31 -5.92 19.51
C VAL A 100 -33.56 -5.66 20.34
N ASN A 101 -34.74 -5.94 19.78
CA ASN A 101 -36.04 -5.71 20.44
C ASN A 101 -36.28 -4.27 20.99
N GLY A 102 -35.55 -3.26 20.49
CA GLY A 102 -35.61 -1.89 20.99
C GLY A 102 -34.73 -1.61 22.23
N LEU A 103 -33.79 -2.51 22.53
CA LEU A 103 -32.72 -2.34 23.53
C LEU A 103 -31.36 -2.33 22.82
N GLU A 104 -30.43 -1.55 23.35
CA GLU A 104 -29.02 -1.54 22.92
C GLU A 104 -28.31 -2.87 23.22
N VAL A 105 -27.28 -3.19 22.44
CA VAL A 105 -26.35 -4.30 22.66
C VAL A 105 -24.96 -3.74 23.01
N THR A 106 -24.54 -3.83 24.27
CA THR A 106 -23.14 -3.56 24.65
C THR A 106 -22.24 -4.71 24.20
N GLY A 107 -21.01 -4.42 23.79
CA GLY A 107 -20.17 -5.30 22.99
C GLY A 107 -20.41 -5.17 21.47
N THR A 108 -21.05 -4.07 21.04
CA THR A 108 -21.29 -3.72 19.62
C THR A 108 -21.07 -2.23 19.33
N GLU A 109 -20.33 -1.55 20.21
CA GLU A 109 -19.89 -0.17 20.12
C GLU A 109 -19.28 0.07 18.74
N SER A 110 -19.92 0.94 17.97
CA SER A 110 -19.66 1.18 16.56
C SER A 110 -19.65 2.67 16.28
N SER A 111 -18.93 3.10 15.25
CA SER A 111 -18.84 4.51 14.87
C SER A 111 -18.83 4.69 13.36
N VAL A 112 -19.31 5.83 12.90
CA VAL A 112 -19.18 6.32 11.52
C VAL A 112 -18.81 7.79 11.58
N HIS A 113 -17.73 8.16 10.91
CA HIS A 113 -17.16 9.49 10.93
C HIS A 113 -17.30 10.11 9.53
N VAL A 114 -17.85 11.33 9.45
CA VAL A 114 -18.31 11.91 8.18
C VAL A 114 -17.79 13.35 8.03
N ARG A 115 -17.18 13.67 6.88
CA ARG A 115 -16.79 15.05 6.55
C ARG A 115 -18.01 15.92 6.27
N ALA A 116 -17.84 17.24 6.37
CA ALA A 116 -18.89 18.23 6.09
C ALA A 116 -19.49 18.15 4.66
N ASN A 117 -18.80 17.51 3.70
CA ASN A 117 -19.30 17.26 2.35
C ASN A 117 -20.22 16.01 2.24
N GLY A 118 -20.28 15.17 3.28
CA GLY A 118 -21.08 13.95 3.35
C GLY A 118 -20.31 12.64 3.12
N ASP A 119 -19.01 12.71 2.83
CA ASP A 119 -18.14 11.55 2.64
C ASP A 119 -17.83 10.88 3.99
N ILE A 120 -17.85 9.55 4.03
CA ILE A 120 -17.43 8.77 5.21
C ILE A 120 -15.90 8.68 5.17
N VAL A 121 -15.24 9.04 6.26
CA VAL A 121 -13.77 8.95 6.40
C VAL A 121 -13.34 7.67 7.09
N SER A 122 -14.09 7.21 8.09
CA SER A 122 -13.86 5.93 8.76
C SER A 122 -15.18 5.37 9.31
N SER A 123 -15.24 4.05 9.45
CA SER A 123 -16.39 3.34 10.01
C SER A 123 -15.97 2.08 10.72
N ASN A 124 -16.32 1.95 12.00
CA ASN A 124 -16.02 0.80 12.85
C ASN A 124 -17.35 0.12 13.20
N LEU A 125 -17.58 -1.13 12.76
CA LEU A 125 -18.91 -1.78 12.80
C LEU A 125 -18.86 -3.15 13.49
N ASN A 126 -19.17 -3.18 14.78
CA ASN A 126 -19.09 -4.36 15.65
C ASN A 126 -20.42 -5.13 15.79
N PHE A 127 -21.19 -5.25 14.70
CA PHE A 127 -22.56 -5.79 14.75
C PHE A 127 -22.59 -7.33 14.81
N VAL A 128 -23.37 -7.87 15.75
CA VAL A 128 -23.58 -9.32 15.87
C VAL A 128 -24.42 -9.82 14.69
N LYS A 129 -23.91 -10.84 14.00
CA LYS A 129 -24.57 -11.45 12.83
C LYS A 129 -25.62 -12.47 13.24
N ASN A 130 -26.72 -12.50 12.51
CA ASN A 130 -27.87 -13.39 12.69
C ASN A 130 -28.41 -13.39 14.13
N VAL A 131 -28.71 -12.23 14.73
CA VAL A 131 -29.05 -12.11 16.17
C VAL A 131 -30.21 -13.01 16.61
N GLN A 132 -31.10 -13.36 15.69
CA GLN A 132 -32.24 -14.27 15.92
C GLN A 132 -31.81 -15.70 16.31
N GLN A 133 -30.58 -16.14 15.98
CA GLN A 133 -30.09 -17.48 16.29
C GLN A 133 -29.90 -17.71 17.80
N PHE A 134 -29.65 -16.65 18.58
CA PHE A 134 -29.38 -16.74 20.02
C PHE A 134 -30.65 -16.97 20.86
N GLN A 135 -31.85 -16.83 20.27
CA GLN A 135 -33.16 -17.06 20.92
C GLN A 135 -33.31 -16.34 22.28
N THR A 136 -32.73 -15.14 22.42
CA THR A 136 -32.66 -14.43 23.69
C THR A 136 -34.03 -13.94 24.18
N PRO A 137 -34.31 -13.97 25.49
CA PRO A 137 -35.50 -13.35 26.05
C PRO A 137 -35.61 -11.86 25.70
N SER A 138 -36.83 -11.36 25.56
CA SER A 138 -37.15 -9.93 25.37
C SER A 138 -37.77 -9.26 26.60
N ILE A 139 -37.89 -10.01 27.72
CA ILE A 139 -38.46 -9.55 28.98
C ILE A 139 -37.59 -10.08 30.12
N ALA A 140 -37.17 -9.19 31.02
CA ALA A 140 -36.43 -9.55 32.22
C ALA A 140 -37.35 -10.30 33.22
N SER A 141 -36.83 -11.35 33.85
CA SER A 141 -37.52 -12.02 34.97
C SER A 141 -37.23 -11.36 36.31
N LEU A 142 -36.09 -10.66 36.41
CA LEU A 142 -35.70 -9.82 37.54
C LEU A 142 -35.98 -8.36 37.23
N ASN A 143 -36.41 -7.59 38.23
CA ASN A 143 -36.42 -6.13 38.16
C ASN A 143 -35.05 -5.55 38.59
N ALA A 144 -34.83 -4.26 38.33
CA ALA A 144 -33.58 -3.56 38.66
C ALA A 144 -33.19 -3.65 40.15
N GLU A 145 -34.15 -3.63 41.08
CA GLU A 145 -33.88 -3.70 42.53
C GLU A 145 -33.36 -5.09 42.91
N GLN A 146 -33.96 -6.13 42.33
CA GLN A 146 -33.51 -7.51 42.49
C GLN A 146 -32.13 -7.74 41.87
N ALA A 147 -31.79 -7.02 40.80
CA ALA A 147 -30.45 -7.08 40.19
C ALA A 147 -29.37 -6.51 41.14
N VAL A 148 -29.57 -5.32 41.70
CA VAL A 148 -28.66 -4.74 42.71
C VAL A 148 -28.53 -5.64 43.93
N GLN A 149 -29.65 -6.17 44.45
CA GLN A 149 -29.66 -7.14 45.56
C GLN A 149 -28.88 -8.42 45.23
N LYS A 150 -28.91 -8.88 43.97
CA LYS A 150 -28.16 -10.05 43.50
C LYS A 150 -26.67 -9.80 43.38
N ILE A 151 -26.25 -8.60 42.96
CA ILE A 151 -24.84 -8.21 42.93
C ILE A 151 -24.29 -8.15 44.36
N ALA A 152 -24.98 -7.44 45.26
CA ALA A 152 -24.61 -7.39 46.68
C ALA A 152 -24.50 -8.79 47.31
N GLN A 153 -25.40 -9.72 46.96
CA GLN A 153 -25.32 -11.11 47.41
C GLN A 153 -24.08 -11.86 46.87
N GLN A 154 -23.70 -11.66 45.60
CA GLN A 154 -22.58 -12.38 44.96
C GLN A 154 -21.22 -11.79 45.35
N MET A 155 -21.13 -10.47 45.49
CA MET A 155 -19.93 -9.75 45.90
C MET A 155 -19.73 -9.70 47.43
N ASN A 156 -20.66 -10.27 48.22
CA ASN A 156 -20.69 -10.23 49.68
C ASN A 156 -20.76 -8.81 50.29
N TYR A 157 -21.38 -7.85 49.60
CA TYR A 157 -21.56 -6.49 50.12
C TYR A 157 -22.64 -6.43 51.21
N SER A 158 -22.40 -5.65 52.26
CA SER A 158 -23.33 -5.48 53.38
C SER A 158 -24.34 -4.36 53.12
N MET A 159 -25.42 -4.66 52.40
CA MET A 159 -26.38 -3.66 51.92
C MET A 159 -27.44 -3.23 52.95
N GLY A 160 -27.69 -1.92 53.03
CA GLY A 160 -28.83 -1.32 53.72
C GLY A 160 -30.11 -1.30 52.86
N PRO A 161 -31.14 -0.52 53.26
CA PRO A 161 -32.36 -0.37 52.46
C PRO A 161 -32.09 0.37 51.14
N LEU A 162 -32.37 -0.29 50.02
CA LEU A 162 -32.24 0.28 48.68
C LEU A 162 -33.49 1.09 48.31
N ASN A 163 -33.33 2.37 47.98
CA ASN A 163 -34.43 3.27 47.60
C ASN A 163 -34.30 3.67 46.14
N VAL A 164 -35.43 3.71 45.42
CA VAL A 164 -35.50 4.25 44.05
C VAL A 164 -35.52 5.78 44.13
N ILE A 165 -34.56 6.42 43.47
CA ILE A 165 -34.45 7.87 43.33
C ILE A 165 -35.16 8.31 42.04
N GLU A 166 -34.81 7.67 40.92
CA GLU A 166 -35.45 7.90 39.62
C GLU A 166 -35.80 6.58 38.92
N ARG A 167 -36.83 6.59 38.06
CA ARG A 167 -37.19 5.46 37.20
C ARG A 167 -37.78 5.93 35.87
N SER A 168 -37.13 5.53 34.79
CA SER A 168 -37.61 5.71 33.42
C SER A 168 -38.71 4.72 33.06
N ASN A 169 -39.64 5.15 32.19
CA ASN A 169 -40.66 4.30 31.56
C ASN A 169 -40.24 3.82 30.16
N ALA A 170 -38.99 4.05 29.74
CA ALA A 170 -38.45 3.55 28.48
C ALA A 170 -38.22 2.02 28.51
N ALA A 171 -38.01 1.41 27.35
CA ALA A 171 -37.83 -0.04 27.22
C ALA A 171 -36.64 -0.58 28.06
N ASN A 172 -35.57 0.21 28.17
CA ASN A 172 -34.39 -0.11 28.98
C ASN A 172 -34.59 0.05 30.49
N GLN A 173 -35.76 0.51 30.97
CA GLN A 173 -36.12 0.57 32.39
C GLN A 173 -35.07 1.24 33.31
N LYS A 174 -34.30 2.22 32.79
CA LYS A 174 -33.23 2.91 33.54
C LYS A 174 -33.77 3.36 34.90
N THR A 175 -33.12 2.93 35.97
CA THR A 175 -33.51 3.17 37.36
C THR A 175 -32.28 3.64 38.12
N LEU A 176 -32.39 4.73 38.89
CA LEU A 176 -31.34 5.23 39.77
C LEU A 176 -31.70 4.92 41.22
N PHE A 177 -30.76 4.37 41.98
CA PHE A 177 -30.96 3.98 43.37
C PHE A 177 -29.99 4.67 44.33
N SER A 178 -30.37 4.75 45.61
CA SER A 178 -29.48 5.25 46.66
C SER A 178 -28.21 4.40 46.83
N ARG A 179 -27.10 5.05 47.22
CA ARG A 179 -25.80 4.46 47.64
C ARG A 179 -25.90 3.22 48.55
N SER A 180 -26.87 3.24 49.46
CA SER A 180 -27.35 2.10 50.28
C SER A 180 -26.29 1.32 51.08
N GLY A 181 -25.14 1.95 51.36
CA GLY A 181 -24.05 1.33 52.12
C GLY A 181 -23.25 0.28 51.36
N ILE A 182 -23.34 0.25 50.02
CA ILE A 182 -22.52 -0.62 49.16
C ILE A 182 -21.79 0.12 48.04
N SER A 183 -22.26 1.32 47.69
CA SER A 183 -21.69 2.15 46.65
C SER A 183 -21.28 3.51 47.21
N GLY A 184 -20.11 4.01 46.81
CA GLY A 184 -19.68 5.39 47.03
C GLY A 184 -20.65 6.37 46.37
N GLU A 185 -21.09 6.06 45.14
CA GLU A 185 -22.06 6.85 44.37
C GLU A 185 -23.46 6.23 44.23
N GLU A 186 -24.44 7.04 43.78
CA GLU A 186 -25.77 6.53 43.44
C GLU A 186 -25.69 5.43 42.37
N ILE A 187 -26.54 4.41 42.48
CA ILE A 187 -26.42 3.15 41.73
C ILE A 187 -27.35 3.20 40.51
N PRO A 188 -26.85 3.47 39.29
CA PRO A 188 -27.66 3.35 38.07
C PRO A 188 -27.82 1.87 37.70
N ALA A 189 -29.00 1.51 37.20
CA ALA A 189 -29.29 0.20 36.63
C ALA A 189 -30.12 0.34 35.34
N LYS A 190 -29.75 -0.35 34.26
CA LYS A 190 -30.54 -0.40 33.01
C LYS A 190 -30.59 -1.80 32.40
N LEU A 191 -31.68 -2.11 31.71
CA LEU A 191 -31.92 -3.36 30.99
C LEU A 191 -31.46 -3.20 29.54
N MET A 192 -30.62 -4.11 29.08
CA MET A 192 -29.99 -4.07 27.76
C MET A 192 -29.57 -5.49 27.33
N TYR A 193 -29.06 -5.64 26.11
CA TYR A 193 -28.35 -6.85 25.71
C TYR A 193 -26.84 -6.68 25.89
N TYR A 194 -26.14 -7.76 26.22
CA TYR A 194 -24.69 -7.85 26.23
C TYR A 194 -24.26 -8.96 25.27
N TYR A 195 -23.23 -8.71 24.48
CA TYR A 195 -22.58 -9.68 23.62
C TYR A 195 -21.11 -9.83 23.99
N ASN A 196 -20.67 -11.09 24.07
CA ASN A 196 -19.28 -11.48 24.17
C ASN A 196 -19.15 -12.81 23.40
N GLU A 197 -18.09 -13.01 22.62
CA GLU A 197 -17.95 -14.21 21.78
C GLU A 197 -18.07 -15.53 22.57
N ASN A 198 -17.55 -15.55 23.80
CA ASN A 198 -17.56 -16.73 24.67
C ASN A 198 -18.93 -17.02 25.31
N ILE A 199 -19.80 -16.01 25.41
CA ILE A 199 -21.08 -16.08 26.15
C ILE A 199 -22.28 -16.06 25.18
N GLY A 200 -22.09 -15.52 23.98
CA GLY A 200 -23.15 -15.17 23.04
C GLY A 200 -23.97 -13.98 23.52
N LEU A 201 -25.06 -13.67 22.79
CA LEU A 201 -25.97 -12.60 23.14
C LEU A 201 -26.81 -12.97 24.39
N LYS A 202 -26.91 -12.06 25.37
CA LYS A 202 -27.70 -12.21 26.61
C LYS A 202 -28.48 -10.96 26.95
N LEU A 203 -29.68 -11.12 27.50
CA LEU A 203 -30.43 -10.02 28.11
C LEU A 203 -29.92 -9.82 29.55
N VAL A 204 -29.43 -8.62 29.87
CA VAL A 204 -28.78 -8.31 31.14
C VAL A 204 -29.28 -7.02 31.79
N TRP A 205 -29.16 -6.95 33.11
CA TRP A 205 -29.08 -5.67 33.82
C TRP A 205 -27.62 -5.22 33.85
N GLU A 206 -27.33 -4.05 33.31
CA GLU A 206 -26.11 -3.31 33.60
C GLU A 206 -26.32 -2.49 34.88
N VAL A 207 -25.38 -2.57 35.82
CA VAL A 207 -25.43 -1.90 37.13
C VAL A 207 -24.05 -1.43 37.54
N SER A 208 -23.90 -0.14 37.86
CA SER A 208 -22.62 0.42 38.32
C SER A 208 -22.60 0.59 39.85
N ILE A 209 -21.52 0.15 40.50
CA ILE A 209 -21.28 0.24 41.95
C ILE A 209 -19.81 0.59 42.19
N GLN A 210 -19.58 1.64 42.97
CA GLN A 210 -18.24 2.05 43.40
C GLN A 210 -17.96 1.51 44.80
N GLU A 211 -16.97 0.65 44.99
CA GLU A 211 -16.76 -0.03 46.28
C GLU A 211 -16.40 0.94 47.41
N LEU A 212 -16.91 0.71 48.61
CA LEU A 212 -16.62 1.54 49.79
C LEU A 212 -15.30 1.19 50.51
N ASN A 213 -14.61 0.13 50.08
CA ASN A 213 -13.42 -0.40 50.76
C ASN A 213 -12.23 -0.62 49.79
N SER A 214 -12.32 -0.05 48.59
CA SER A 214 -11.29 -0.07 47.54
C SER A 214 -11.57 1.10 46.59
N SER A 215 -10.62 1.48 45.75
CA SER A 215 -10.85 2.47 44.68
C SER A 215 -11.65 1.92 43.49
N ASN A 216 -12.07 0.66 43.49
CA ASN A 216 -12.71 0.03 42.33
C ASN A 216 -14.10 0.62 42.04
N TRP A 217 -14.33 1.02 40.80
CA TRP A 217 -15.66 1.35 40.29
C TRP A 217 -16.12 0.29 39.28
N TYR A 218 -16.89 -0.68 39.76
CA TYR A 218 -17.32 -1.81 38.93
C TYR A 218 -18.63 -1.54 38.19
N ASN A 219 -18.64 -1.80 36.88
CA ASN A 219 -19.83 -1.89 36.05
C ASN A 219 -20.17 -3.37 35.77
N PHE A 220 -21.24 -3.88 36.37
CA PHE A 220 -21.63 -5.30 36.35
C PHE A 220 -22.67 -5.59 35.27
N ARG A 221 -22.52 -6.71 34.55
CA ARG A 221 -23.53 -7.25 33.64
C ARG A 221 -24.13 -8.51 34.27
N LEU A 222 -25.41 -8.44 34.61
CA LEU A 222 -26.14 -9.48 35.34
C LEU A 222 -27.21 -10.13 34.46
N ASP A 223 -27.20 -11.45 34.26
CA ASP A 223 -28.23 -12.15 33.48
C ASP A 223 -29.64 -11.83 34.02
N ALA A 224 -30.49 -11.23 33.19
CA ALA A 224 -31.78 -10.69 33.60
C ALA A 224 -32.84 -11.77 33.92
N THR A 225 -32.49 -13.05 33.76
CA THR A 225 -33.33 -14.22 34.08
C THR A 225 -32.86 -14.90 35.37
N THR A 226 -31.56 -15.18 35.50
CA THR A 226 -30.99 -15.94 36.63
C THR A 226 -30.48 -15.05 37.76
N GLY A 227 -30.05 -13.83 37.45
CA GLY A 227 -29.36 -12.94 38.39
C GLY A 227 -27.91 -13.34 38.66
N THR A 228 -27.28 -14.07 37.74
CA THR A 228 -25.85 -14.40 37.78
C THR A 228 -25.03 -13.23 37.21
N ILE A 229 -23.94 -12.84 37.87
CA ILE A 229 -22.94 -11.93 37.26
C ILE A 229 -22.25 -12.74 36.16
N ILE A 230 -22.44 -12.32 34.91
CA ILE A 230 -21.80 -12.98 33.76
C ILE A 230 -20.52 -12.27 33.34
N ASP A 231 -20.37 -11.00 33.71
CA ASP A 231 -19.29 -10.11 33.28
C ASP A 231 -19.23 -8.86 34.20
N LYS A 232 -18.05 -8.24 34.32
CA LYS A 232 -17.83 -6.97 35.05
C LYS A 232 -16.59 -6.22 34.55
N ASP A 233 -16.69 -4.91 34.38
CA ASP A 233 -15.55 -4.01 34.08
C ASP A 233 -15.21 -3.17 35.31
N ASN A 234 -13.96 -2.73 35.45
CA ASN A 234 -13.55 -1.68 36.40
C ASN A 234 -13.30 -0.38 35.62
N TRP A 235 -13.96 0.71 36.00
CA TRP A 235 -13.78 2.04 35.40
C TRP A 235 -12.70 2.89 36.10
N THR A 236 -12.14 2.40 37.21
CA THR A 236 -10.98 3.00 37.85
C THR A 236 -9.70 2.42 37.26
N VAL A 237 -8.91 3.26 36.58
CA VAL A 237 -7.53 2.95 36.19
C VAL A 237 -6.61 3.49 37.29
N SER A 238 -5.60 2.72 37.71
CA SER A 238 -4.77 3.07 38.87
C SER A 238 -3.28 2.85 38.64
N CYS A 239 -2.52 3.93 38.77
CA CYS A 239 -1.09 3.96 38.55
C CYS A 239 -0.32 3.59 39.83
N ASN A 240 0.25 2.37 39.92
CA ASN A 240 1.06 1.98 41.08
C ASN A 240 2.48 2.57 40.99
N ILE A 241 2.64 3.81 41.43
CA ILE A 241 3.85 4.65 41.26
C ILE A 241 5.11 4.03 41.90
N LEU A 242 4.98 3.17 42.92
CA LEU A 242 6.09 2.35 43.47
C LEU A 242 5.86 0.83 43.35
N GLY A 243 5.05 0.40 42.38
CA GLY A 243 4.80 -1.02 42.09
C GLY A 243 6.02 -1.74 41.51
N ASP A 244 5.95 -3.08 41.49
CA ASP A 244 6.93 -3.90 40.78
C ASP A 244 6.65 -3.85 39.27
N HIS A 245 7.28 -2.90 38.60
CA HIS A 245 7.33 -2.77 37.13
C HIS A 245 8.50 -3.59 36.54
N SER A 246 9.05 -4.56 37.27
CA SER A 246 10.39 -5.14 37.01
C SER A 246 10.43 -6.66 36.85
N HIS A 247 9.30 -7.29 36.51
CA HIS A 247 9.22 -8.74 36.31
C HIS A 247 9.72 -9.22 34.92
N HIS A 248 10.98 -8.94 34.63
CA HIS A 248 11.77 -9.65 33.63
C HIS A 248 12.93 -10.42 34.28
N ASP A 249 12.92 -11.74 34.10
CA ASP A 249 14.02 -12.62 34.52
C ASP A 249 15.22 -12.43 33.58
N HIS A 250 16.07 -11.47 33.93
CA HIS A 250 17.38 -11.30 33.33
C HIS A 250 18.47 -11.51 34.37
N SER A 251 19.01 -12.72 34.35
CA SER A 251 20.24 -13.05 35.03
C SER A 251 21.44 -12.37 34.36
N ASP A 252 21.69 -11.09 34.64
CA ASP A 252 23.06 -10.67 34.87
C ASP A 252 23.24 -9.42 35.77
N ASN A 253 24.40 -9.38 36.42
CA ASN A 253 24.66 -8.54 37.59
C ASN A 253 25.41 -7.26 37.22
N SER A 254 24.74 -6.10 37.34
CA SER A 254 25.39 -4.78 37.17
C SER A 254 24.86 -3.75 38.18
N THR A 255 25.42 -3.76 39.39
CA THR A 255 25.28 -2.64 40.33
C THR A 255 26.18 -1.47 39.91
N ARG A 256 25.59 -0.31 39.56
CA ARG A 256 26.30 0.97 39.47
C ARG A 256 25.59 2.05 40.30
N THR A 257 26.04 2.21 41.54
CA THR A 257 25.85 3.45 42.29
C THR A 257 26.76 4.52 41.72
N VAL A 258 26.19 5.59 41.16
CA VAL A 258 26.93 6.82 40.82
C VAL A 258 26.50 7.91 41.79
N GLU A 259 27.36 8.22 42.76
CA GLU A 259 27.27 9.47 43.52
C GLU A 259 27.77 10.62 42.63
N GLU A 260 26.87 11.40 42.03
CA GLU A 260 27.25 12.65 41.36
C GLU A 260 26.88 13.88 42.17
N ASN A 261 27.93 14.63 42.54
CA ASN A 261 27.83 15.87 43.31
C ASN A 261 27.56 17.04 42.35
N CYS A 262 26.29 17.39 42.12
CA CYS A 262 25.95 18.63 41.45
C CYS A 262 26.08 19.84 42.40
N VAL A 263 26.96 20.77 42.06
CA VAL A 263 27.14 22.03 42.80
C VAL A 263 26.16 23.07 42.26
N GLU A 264 25.00 23.15 42.88
CA GLU A 264 23.95 24.09 42.47
C GLU A 264 24.28 25.53 42.91
N GLY A 265 24.25 26.46 41.96
CA GLY A 265 24.68 27.85 42.15
C GLY A 265 23.63 28.72 42.79
N GLN A 266 23.74 28.97 44.10
CA GLN A 266 22.84 29.89 44.83
C GLN A 266 22.95 31.35 44.32
N VAL A 267 21.85 31.93 43.83
CA VAL A 267 21.59 33.38 43.93
C VAL A 267 20.10 33.64 44.17
N PHE A 268 19.68 33.72 45.45
CA PHE A 268 18.41 34.34 45.84
C PHE A 268 18.67 35.42 46.89
N THR A 269 18.39 36.68 46.55
CA THR A 269 18.23 37.78 47.52
C THR A 269 17.11 38.72 47.09
N GLU A 270 15.92 38.40 47.60
CA GLU A 270 15.02 39.30 48.33
C GLU A 270 14.48 40.60 47.67
N ILE A 271 13.14 40.67 47.68
CA ILE A 271 12.24 41.76 48.09
C ILE A 271 11.14 42.00 47.04
N TYR A 272 9.89 41.74 47.42
CA TYR A 272 8.73 42.39 46.79
C TYR A 272 7.80 42.99 47.85
N THR A 273 7.55 44.28 47.74
CA THR A 273 6.58 45.02 48.57
C THR A 273 5.21 44.97 47.91
N ALA A 274 4.19 44.53 48.66
CA ALA A 274 2.82 44.41 48.15
C ALA A 274 2.24 45.77 47.68
N PRO A 275 1.66 45.84 46.46
CA PRO A 275 0.78 46.92 46.08
C PRO A 275 -0.65 46.65 46.56
N THR A 276 -1.33 47.67 47.07
CA THR A 276 -2.78 47.63 47.34
C THR A 276 -3.55 48.19 46.14
N PHE A 277 -4.48 47.39 45.59
CA PHE A 277 -5.48 47.84 44.62
C PHE A 277 -6.87 47.34 45.02
N GLU A 278 -7.91 48.07 44.61
CA GLU A 278 -9.29 47.85 45.04
C GLU A 278 -10.00 46.69 44.30
N GLU A 279 -11.11 46.27 44.89
CA GLU A 279 -11.86 45.04 44.61
C GLU A 279 -12.27 44.86 43.13
N SER A 280 -11.63 43.89 42.49
CA SER A 280 -12.22 43.07 41.43
C SER A 280 -11.89 41.61 41.76
N MET A 281 -12.80 40.68 41.49
CA MET A 281 -12.57 39.24 41.70
C MET A 281 -11.61 38.73 40.63
N VAL A 282 -10.30 38.89 40.86
CA VAL A 282 -9.24 38.45 39.94
C VAL A 282 -8.58 37.23 40.59
N PRO A 283 -8.99 36.00 40.23
CA PRO A 283 -8.49 34.80 40.90
C PRO A 283 -6.98 34.71 40.76
N THR A 284 -6.29 34.48 41.88
CA THR A 284 -4.82 34.46 41.95
C THR A 284 -4.37 33.22 42.72
N TYR A 285 -3.57 32.35 42.09
CA TYR A 285 -3.11 31.10 42.68
C TYR A 285 -1.60 31.10 42.85
N GLN A 286 -1.10 30.69 44.02
CA GLN A 286 0.33 30.43 44.21
C GLN A 286 0.62 28.96 43.90
N VAL A 287 1.24 28.64 42.76
CA VAL A 287 1.30 27.26 42.21
C VAL A 287 2.61 26.99 41.50
N TYR A 288 2.88 25.73 41.16
CA TYR A 288 3.88 25.37 40.16
C TYR A 288 3.19 25.38 38.77
N PRO A 289 3.23 26.46 37.99
CA PRO A 289 2.52 26.52 36.72
C PRO A 289 3.17 25.60 35.67
N LEU A 290 2.43 25.28 34.61
CA LEU A 290 3.07 24.78 33.39
C LEU A 290 4.09 25.81 32.86
N PRO A 291 5.23 25.35 32.29
CA PRO A 291 5.59 23.97 31.98
C PRO A 291 6.41 23.26 33.08
N LEU A 292 6.37 23.70 34.35
CA LEU A 292 7.09 22.99 35.41
C LEU A 292 6.54 21.57 35.55
N ARG A 293 7.41 20.54 35.51
CA ARG A 293 7.01 19.14 35.67
C ARG A 293 6.57 18.85 37.12
N SER A 294 7.34 19.37 38.08
CA SER A 294 7.15 19.15 39.52
C SER A 294 8.00 20.17 40.33
N PRO A 295 8.08 20.10 41.68
CA PRO A 295 8.95 20.97 42.48
C PRO A 295 10.45 20.81 42.20
N TYR A 296 10.86 19.81 41.40
CA TYR A 296 12.23 19.70 40.89
C TYR A 296 12.53 20.64 39.71
N SER A 297 11.50 21.16 39.02
CA SER A 297 11.68 21.99 37.82
C SER A 297 11.75 23.50 38.11
N GLY A 298 11.30 23.95 39.28
CA GLY A 298 11.23 25.38 39.61
C GLY A 298 10.49 25.68 40.91
N GLY A 299 10.36 26.97 41.23
CA GLY A 299 9.62 27.46 42.39
C GLY A 299 8.20 27.94 42.04
N ARG A 300 7.34 28.07 43.07
CA ARG A 300 5.96 28.54 42.89
C ARG A 300 5.89 30.02 42.49
N THR A 301 5.01 30.34 41.55
CA THR A 301 4.67 31.70 41.08
C THR A 301 3.23 32.05 41.41
N ASN A 302 2.84 33.31 41.22
CA ASN A 302 1.46 33.79 41.43
C ASN A 302 0.78 33.98 40.07
N GLU A 303 -0.08 33.04 39.69
CA GLU A 303 -0.82 33.07 38.43
C GLU A 303 -2.13 33.84 38.60
N VAL A 304 -2.30 34.90 37.82
CA VAL A 304 -3.37 35.91 37.98
C VAL A 304 -4.34 35.82 36.80
N ASN A 305 -5.60 35.48 37.08
CA ASN A 305 -6.65 35.20 36.09
C ASN A 305 -6.19 34.23 34.98
N PRO A 306 -5.78 32.99 35.33
CA PRO A 306 -5.28 31.99 34.38
C PRO A 306 -6.36 31.34 33.49
N GLN A 307 -7.64 31.51 33.84
CA GLN A 307 -8.78 30.88 33.17
C GLN A 307 -8.96 31.33 31.71
N ASP A 308 -9.22 30.38 30.80
CA ASP A 308 -9.60 30.70 29.42
C ASP A 308 -11.06 31.13 29.32
N ALA A 309 -11.34 32.15 28.51
CA ALA A 309 -12.68 32.70 28.36
C ALA A 309 -13.58 31.91 27.40
N THR A 310 -13.05 30.96 26.64
CA THR A 310 -13.79 30.10 25.72
C THR A 310 -14.23 28.81 26.42
N ALA A 311 -13.28 28.11 27.06
CA ALA A 311 -13.53 26.88 27.81
C ALA A 311 -14.22 27.13 29.16
N SER A 312 -13.83 28.22 29.85
CA SER A 312 -14.33 28.61 31.17
C SER A 312 -15.02 29.99 31.13
N PRO A 313 -16.14 30.16 30.41
CA PRO A 313 -16.77 31.47 30.16
C PRO A 313 -17.31 32.20 31.40
N LEU A 314 -17.49 31.48 32.52
CA LEU A 314 -17.87 32.03 33.83
C LEU A 314 -16.71 32.07 34.84
N GLY A 315 -15.51 31.67 34.41
CA GLY A 315 -14.34 31.40 35.25
C GLY A 315 -14.46 30.11 36.07
N TRP A 316 -13.35 29.69 36.68
CA TRP A 316 -13.26 28.39 37.37
C TRP A 316 -14.08 28.27 38.65
N HIS A 317 -14.66 29.36 39.16
CA HIS A 317 -15.37 29.42 40.44
C HIS A 317 -16.90 29.58 40.31
N ASN A 318 -17.47 29.14 39.20
CA ASN A 318 -18.91 29.20 38.95
C ASN A 318 -19.39 27.93 38.25
N ASP A 319 -20.47 27.29 38.71
CA ASP A 319 -21.03 26.04 38.15
C ASP A 319 -22.22 26.27 37.18
N GLY A 320 -22.34 27.47 36.62
CA GLY A 320 -23.51 27.92 35.86
C GLY A 320 -24.65 28.44 36.74
N THR A 321 -24.73 28.03 38.01
CA THR A 321 -25.81 28.41 38.94
C THR A 321 -25.33 29.20 40.17
N THR A 322 -24.14 28.88 40.67
CA THR A 322 -23.61 29.27 41.97
C THR A 322 -22.16 29.71 41.80
N THR A 323 -21.81 30.85 42.40
CA THR A 323 -20.43 31.34 42.46
C THR A 323 -19.82 31.00 43.82
N TYR A 324 -18.59 30.48 43.80
CA TYR A 324 -17.84 30.01 44.96
C TYR A 324 -16.68 30.95 45.32
N THR A 325 -16.20 30.86 46.57
CA THR A 325 -14.98 31.55 47.07
C THR A 325 -13.81 30.60 47.29
N ARG A 326 -13.94 29.36 46.81
CA ARG A 326 -13.12 28.19 47.13
C ARG A 326 -12.87 27.33 45.90
N THR A 327 -12.05 26.30 46.00
CA THR A 327 -11.66 25.35 44.93
C THR A 327 -12.82 24.49 44.37
N GLN A 328 -13.84 25.13 43.82
CA GLN A 328 -15.01 24.52 43.20
C GLN A 328 -15.62 25.45 42.12
N GLY A 329 -16.03 24.88 40.99
CA GLY A 329 -16.86 25.53 39.96
C GLY A 329 -17.19 24.57 38.82
N ASN A 330 -17.32 25.06 37.58
CA ASN A 330 -17.89 24.29 36.47
C ASN A 330 -17.12 23.01 36.14
N ASN A 331 -15.78 23.08 36.08
CA ASN A 331 -14.97 22.02 35.49
C ASN A 331 -14.44 21.04 36.55
N VAL A 332 -14.17 21.55 37.75
CA VAL A 332 -13.48 20.82 38.83
C VAL A 332 -14.06 21.21 40.18
N ARG A 333 -14.17 20.22 41.05
CA ARG A 333 -14.48 20.34 42.47
C ARG A 333 -13.36 19.67 43.26
N CYS A 334 -12.46 20.45 43.84
CA CYS A 334 -11.24 19.95 44.47
C CYS A 334 -11.22 20.19 45.97
N TYR A 335 -10.88 19.15 46.73
CA TYR A 335 -10.88 19.12 48.19
C TYR A 335 -9.88 18.09 48.73
N ASP A 336 -9.52 18.22 50.00
CA ASP A 336 -8.78 17.21 50.76
C ASP A 336 -9.67 16.01 51.12
N ASP A 337 -9.14 14.78 51.04
CA ASP A 337 -9.79 13.57 51.57
C ASP A 337 -8.82 12.67 52.36
N ASP A 338 -8.00 13.26 53.25
CA ASP A 338 -7.07 12.55 54.15
C ASP A 338 -7.72 11.41 54.95
N ASN A 339 -9.04 11.51 55.11
CA ASN A 339 -9.90 10.66 55.91
C ASN A 339 -10.67 9.58 55.12
N ASN A 340 -10.48 9.51 53.79
CA ASN A 340 -11.06 8.50 52.90
C ASN A 340 -12.59 8.43 53.03
N THR A 341 -13.26 9.53 52.71
CA THR A 341 -14.73 9.64 52.66
C THR A 341 -15.29 9.84 51.26
N ASN A 342 -14.41 9.95 50.25
CA ASN A 342 -14.74 10.12 48.83
C ASN A 342 -15.62 11.38 48.63
N GLY A 343 -15.26 12.45 49.34
CA GLY A 343 -16.03 13.69 49.42
C GLY A 343 -15.57 14.58 50.57
N PRO A 344 -15.92 15.88 50.59
CA PRO A 344 -15.58 16.76 51.69
C PRO A 344 -16.35 16.36 52.97
N SER A 345 -15.62 16.03 54.02
CA SER A 345 -16.17 15.83 55.37
C SER A 345 -16.70 17.13 55.98
N ASN A 346 -16.14 18.29 55.62
CA ASN A 346 -16.57 19.62 56.05
C ASN A 346 -16.18 20.74 55.04
N THR A 347 -16.31 22.00 55.45
CA THR A 347 -16.02 23.15 54.55
C THR A 347 -14.54 23.50 54.44
N ASN A 348 -13.72 23.11 55.42
CA ASN A 348 -12.30 23.46 55.45
C ASN A 348 -11.45 22.57 54.55
N ASP A 349 -12.01 21.45 54.08
CA ASP A 349 -11.36 20.53 53.14
C ASP A 349 -11.23 21.18 51.75
N TYR A 350 -11.93 22.31 51.52
CA TYR A 350 -11.71 23.21 50.39
C TYR A 350 -10.76 24.34 50.80
N ALA A 351 -9.78 24.63 49.94
CA ALA A 351 -9.01 25.86 50.07
C ALA A 351 -9.91 27.08 49.77
N GLU A 352 -9.97 28.05 50.68
CA GLU A 352 -10.84 29.24 50.59
C GLU A 352 -10.04 30.51 50.24
N GLY A 353 -10.15 30.98 48.99
CA GLY A 353 -9.56 32.25 48.53
C GLY A 353 -10.37 33.50 48.90
N GLY A 354 -11.53 33.32 49.56
CA GLY A 354 -12.41 34.39 50.00
C GLY A 354 -13.04 35.19 48.85
N THR A 355 -13.66 36.34 49.17
CA THR A 355 -14.35 37.18 48.17
C THR A 355 -13.42 37.81 47.14
N SER A 356 -12.10 37.75 47.34
CA SER A 356 -11.09 38.24 46.39
C SER A 356 -10.48 37.11 45.54
N LEU A 357 -10.81 35.84 45.80
CA LEU A 357 -10.27 34.67 45.11
C LEU A 357 -8.72 34.57 45.15
N VAL A 358 -8.11 34.83 46.31
CA VAL A 358 -6.65 34.81 46.48
C VAL A 358 -6.20 33.54 47.18
N PHE A 359 -5.74 32.56 46.40
CA PHE A 359 -5.28 31.24 46.82
C PHE A 359 -3.74 31.23 46.98
N GLN A 360 -3.24 32.07 47.92
CA GLN A 360 -1.80 32.23 48.18
C GLN A 360 -1.41 31.58 49.52
N PHE A 361 -1.34 30.26 49.51
CA PHE A 361 -1.07 29.46 50.71
C PHE A 361 0.42 29.07 50.82
N PRO A 362 1.06 29.24 52.00
CA PRO A 362 2.45 28.85 52.19
C PRO A 362 2.61 27.32 52.10
N LEU A 363 3.83 26.85 51.82
CA LEU A 363 4.21 25.48 52.17
C LEU A 363 4.53 25.46 53.66
N GLU A 364 3.96 24.52 54.40
CA GLU A 364 4.10 24.46 55.87
C GLU A 364 5.48 23.95 56.30
N ASP A 365 6.08 23.06 55.50
CA ASP A 365 7.44 22.58 55.66
C ASP A 365 8.11 22.41 54.30
N THR A 366 9.42 22.64 54.26
CA THR A 366 10.23 22.53 53.04
C THR A 366 11.61 21.95 53.36
N ASN A 367 12.14 21.16 52.44
CA ASN A 367 13.51 20.67 52.55
C ASN A 367 14.54 21.80 52.33
N GLY A 368 15.83 21.48 52.41
CA GLY A 368 16.93 22.44 52.21
C GLY A 368 16.99 23.11 50.82
N PHE A 369 16.16 22.67 49.88
CA PHE A 369 16.03 23.19 48.51
C PHE A 369 14.71 23.96 48.30
N GLY A 370 13.89 24.14 49.34
CA GLY A 370 12.61 24.85 49.25
C GLY A 370 11.45 24.02 48.66
N GLN A 371 11.64 22.72 48.46
CA GLN A 371 10.61 21.80 47.97
C GLN A 371 9.71 21.34 49.14
N PRO A 372 8.40 21.12 48.93
CA PRO A 372 7.47 20.75 49.98
C PRO A 372 7.85 19.42 50.65
N VAL A 373 7.64 19.34 51.96
CA VAL A 373 7.82 18.11 52.74
C VAL A 373 6.50 17.76 53.39
N TYR A 374 5.86 16.72 52.88
CA TYR A 374 4.64 16.17 53.48
C TYR A 374 4.97 15.39 54.76
N SER A 375 4.14 15.57 55.78
CA SER A 375 4.12 14.78 57.00
C SER A 375 2.75 14.92 57.68
N ALA A 376 2.32 13.95 58.50
CA ALA A 376 1.06 14.02 59.27
C ALA A 376 1.02 15.08 60.39
N THR A 377 1.72 16.21 60.22
CA THR A 377 1.74 17.38 61.10
C THR A 377 1.93 18.67 60.30
N ASN A 378 2.65 18.59 59.18
CA ASN A 378 2.79 19.65 58.18
C ASN A 378 2.37 19.04 56.83
N GLN A 379 1.12 19.26 56.43
CA GLN A 379 0.49 18.62 55.26
C GLN A 379 0.45 19.57 54.06
N SER A 380 0.44 20.89 54.29
CA SER A 380 0.25 21.93 53.27
C SER A 380 -1.06 21.78 52.46
N GLU A 381 -2.11 21.26 53.11
CA GLU A 381 -3.45 20.97 52.57
C GLU A 381 -3.97 22.06 51.61
N ASP A 382 -4.15 23.29 52.09
CA ASP A 382 -4.64 24.42 51.29
C ASP A 382 -3.81 24.66 50.02
N ALA A 383 -2.49 24.47 50.09
CA ALA A 383 -1.57 24.67 48.96
C ALA A 383 -1.61 23.50 47.97
N ALA A 384 -1.82 22.28 48.44
CA ALA A 384 -2.02 21.09 47.61
C ALA A 384 -3.36 21.16 46.87
N VAL A 385 -4.46 21.37 47.60
CA VAL A 385 -5.83 21.51 47.07
C VAL A 385 -5.93 22.66 46.06
N SER A 386 -5.34 23.83 46.36
CA SER A 386 -5.33 24.97 45.42
C SER A 386 -4.54 24.69 44.13
N HIS A 387 -3.49 23.88 44.22
CA HIS A 387 -2.63 23.57 43.09
C HIS A 387 -3.19 22.46 42.20
N LEU A 388 -3.75 21.40 42.80
CA LEU A 388 -4.52 20.38 42.09
C LEU A 388 -5.68 21.02 41.34
N PHE A 389 -6.48 21.86 42.02
CA PHE A 389 -7.55 22.65 41.39
C PHE A 389 -7.05 23.48 40.20
N TYR A 390 -5.91 24.15 40.34
CA TYR A 390 -5.32 24.94 39.25
C TYR A 390 -4.96 24.06 38.05
N ILE A 391 -4.21 22.97 38.23
CA ILE A 391 -3.75 22.12 37.12
C ILE A 391 -4.92 21.40 36.44
N SER A 392 -5.88 20.87 37.20
CA SER A 392 -7.08 20.23 36.64
C SER A 392 -7.96 21.19 35.82
N ASN A 393 -7.99 22.49 36.15
CA ASN A 393 -8.67 23.48 35.31
C ASN A 393 -7.81 23.93 34.11
N VAL A 394 -6.48 24.01 34.24
CA VAL A 394 -5.58 24.32 33.12
C VAL A 394 -5.68 23.26 32.03
N ILE A 395 -5.62 21.96 32.38
CA ILE A 395 -5.74 20.90 31.37
C ILE A 395 -7.14 20.87 30.74
N HIS A 396 -8.20 21.12 31.51
CA HIS A 396 -9.56 21.32 30.97
C HIS A 396 -9.58 22.42 29.90
N ASP A 397 -9.10 23.62 30.25
CA ASP A 397 -9.16 24.79 29.38
C ASP A 397 -8.30 24.64 28.12
N ILE A 398 -7.21 23.88 28.20
CA ILE A 398 -6.36 23.48 27.06
C ILE A 398 -7.10 22.45 26.19
N ILE A 399 -7.50 21.29 26.73
CA ILE A 399 -8.05 20.18 25.92
C ILE A 399 -9.39 20.53 25.24
N TYR A 400 -10.13 21.48 25.82
CA TYR A 400 -11.32 22.08 25.20
C TYR A 400 -11.02 22.66 23.80
N GLN A 401 -9.87 23.31 23.61
CA GLN A 401 -9.47 23.89 22.31
C GLN A 401 -9.20 22.81 21.26
N TYR A 402 -8.71 21.64 21.68
CA TYR A 402 -8.49 20.45 20.83
C TYR A 402 -9.77 19.61 20.63
N GLY A 403 -10.92 20.17 20.99
CA GLY A 403 -12.24 19.63 20.67
C GLY A 403 -12.70 18.50 21.58
N MET A 404 -12.19 18.42 22.81
CA MET A 404 -12.95 17.84 23.93
C MET A 404 -13.80 18.95 24.55
N ASP A 405 -14.79 19.41 23.77
CA ASP A 405 -15.76 20.42 24.20
C ASP A 405 -17.01 19.77 24.80
N GLU A 406 -18.05 20.55 25.09
CA GLU A 406 -19.27 20.03 25.73
C GLU A 406 -19.92 18.90 24.92
N ALA A 407 -19.90 18.97 23.58
CA ALA A 407 -20.44 17.93 22.72
C ALA A 407 -19.46 16.74 22.53
N GLY A 408 -18.16 17.02 22.65
CA GLY A 408 -17.08 16.04 22.75
C GLY A 408 -16.95 15.36 24.12
N GLY A 409 -17.75 15.75 25.12
CA GLY A 409 -17.75 15.16 26.46
C GLY A 409 -16.80 15.81 27.47
N ALA A 410 -16.59 17.14 27.40
CA ALA A 410 -15.91 17.89 28.46
C ALA A 410 -16.57 17.65 29.83
N PHE A 411 -15.74 17.61 30.88
CA PHE A 411 -16.18 17.42 32.27
C PHE A 411 -16.69 18.73 32.88
N GLN A 412 -18.00 18.97 32.86
CA GLN A 412 -18.60 20.26 33.25
C GLN A 412 -19.97 20.11 33.96
N GLU A 413 -20.24 20.97 34.96
CA GLU A 413 -21.57 21.02 35.60
C GLU A 413 -22.65 21.64 34.69
N ASP A 414 -22.36 22.77 34.03
CA ASP A 414 -23.21 23.39 33.01
C ASP A 414 -22.49 23.42 31.66
N ASN A 415 -23.12 22.80 30.65
CA ASN A 415 -22.66 22.76 29.26
C ASN A 415 -23.19 23.95 28.43
N PHE A 416 -23.84 24.93 29.07
CA PHE A 416 -24.37 26.18 28.50
C PHE A 416 -25.37 26.00 27.34
N GLY A 417 -25.87 24.78 27.14
CA GLY A 417 -26.71 24.38 26.01
C GLY A 417 -25.97 24.04 24.71
N ASN A 418 -24.64 23.86 24.76
CA ASN A 418 -23.78 23.61 23.59
C ASN A 418 -23.75 22.14 23.13
N GLY A 419 -24.07 21.18 24.00
CA GLY A 419 -24.07 19.75 23.69
C GLY A 419 -23.81 18.86 24.90
N GLY A 420 -23.62 17.57 24.67
CA GLY A 420 -23.26 16.57 25.70
C GLY A 420 -24.28 16.41 26.83
N VAL A 421 -23.82 15.86 27.95
CA VAL A 421 -24.59 15.68 29.19
C VAL A 421 -23.76 16.20 30.37
N GLY A 422 -23.90 17.48 30.70
CA GLY A 422 -23.26 18.07 31.88
C GLY A 422 -23.80 17.54 33.21
N GLY A 423 -23.23 18.06 34.29
CA GLY A 423 -23.33 17.50 35.65
C GLY A 423 -22.18 16.53 35.95
N ASP A 424 -21.03 16.72 35.30
CA ASP A 424 -19.90 15.79 35.34
C ASP A 424 -18.53 16.47 35.55
N SER A 425 -18.47 17.53 36.36
CA SER A 425 -17.18 18.09 36.81
C SER A 425 -16.31 17.05 37.50
N VAL A 426 -14.98 17.22 37.41
CA VAL A 426 -14.02 16.33 38.06
C VAL A 426 -14.02 16.54 39.58
N ASN A 427 -14.35 15.51 40.35
CA ASN A 427 -14.04 15.49 41.78
C ASN A 427 -12.54 15.18 41.94
N ALA A 428 -11.75 16.14 42.38
CA ALA A 428 -10.30 16.01 42.51
C ALA A 428 -9.88 15.99 43.99
N GLU A 429 -9.47 14.83 44.46
CA GLU A 429 -9.21 14.53 45.87
C GLU A 429 -7.71 14.61 46.14
N ALA A 430 -7.30 15.61 46.92
CA ALA A 430 -5.92 15.78 47.35
C ALA A 430 -5.64 14.94 48.61
N GLN A 431 -4.41 14.44 48.71
CA GLN A 431 -3.87 13.71 49.88
C GLN A 431 -4.71 12.51 50.34
N ASP A 432 -5.46 11.91 49.41
CA ASP A 432 -6.51 10.93 49.68
C ASP A 432 -6.01 9.74 50.53
N GLY A 433 -6.71 9.47 51.63
CA GLY A 433 -6.34 8.47 52.64
C GLY A 433 -6.63 7.01 52.26
N SER A 434 -7.17 6.72 51.08
CA SER A 434 -7.47 5.37 50.60
C SER A 434 -6.25 4.64 50.04
N GLY A 435 -5.19 5.37 49.67
CA GLY A 435 -3.96 4.81 49.11
C GLY A 435 -2.71 5.61 49.47
N THR A 436 -1.55 5.11 49.02
CA THR A 436 -0.24 5.80 49.09
C THR A 436 0.62 5.40 47.91
N CYS A 437 1.52 6.27 47.44
CA CYS A 437 2.46 5.98 46.37
C CYS A 437 1.81 5.41 45.10
N ASN A 438 0.69 6.01 44.71
CA ASN A 438 -0.16 5.65 43.59
C ASN A 438 -1.02 6.90 43.24
N ALA A 439 -1.72 6.91 42.12
CA ALA A 439 -2.80 7.85 41.82
C ALA A 439 -3.79 7.14 40.88
N ASN A 440 -5.03 7.63 40.79
CA ASN A 440 -6.04 7.00 39.93
C ASN A 440 -7.12 7.98 39.47
N PHE A 441 -7.75 7.62 38.35
CA PHE A 441 -8.87 8.33 37.78
C PHE A 441 -9.99 7.35 37.39
N GLY A 442 -11.18 7.54 37.98
CA GLY A 442 -12.40 6.82 37.64
C GLY A 442 -13.23 7.58 36.61
N THR A 443 -13.37 7.03 35.39
CA THR A 443 -14.11 7.69 34.29
C THR A 443 -15.45 6.99 34.01
N PRO A 444 -16.59 7.51 34.47
CA PRO A 444 -17.90 7.11 33.96
C PRO A 444 -18.16 7.74 32.58
N GLY A 445 -19.22 7.28 31.90
CA GLY A 445 -19.72 7.96 30.68
C GLY A 445 -20.48 9.26 30.98
N ASP A 446 -20.76 10.02 29.92
CA ASP A 446 -21.43 11.34 29.91
C ASP A 446 -22.50 11.56 31.00
N GLY A 447 -22.36 12.66 31.76
CA GLY A 447 -23.29 13.03 32.83
C GLY A 447 -23.11 12.30 34.15
N GLY A 448 -21.91 11.77 34.41
CA GLY A 448 -21.50 11.32 35.73
C GLY A 448 -20.14 11.92 36.10
N ASN A 449 -20.01 12.52 37.29
CA ASN A 449 -18.74 13.10 37.72
C ASN A 449 -17.62 12.04 37.74
N PRO A 450 -16.51 12.22 37.00
CA PRO A 450 -15.32 11.43 37.21
C PRO A 450 -14.66 11.81 38.53
N ARG A 451 -13.70 10.99 38.97
CA ARG A 451 -12.95 11.24 40.19
C ARG A 451 -11.47 10.96 40.02
N MET A 452 -10.65 11.94 40.39
CA MET A 452 -9.20 11.87 40.47
C MET A 452 -8.80 11.76 41.94
N GLN A 453 -7.99 10.77 42.31
CA GLN A 453 -7.55 10.54 43.69
C GLN A 453 -6.02 10.58 43.76
N MET A 454 -5.48 11.67 44.31
CA MET A 454 -4.05 11.97 44.40
C MET A 454 -3.52 11.58 45.77
N TYR A 455 -2.64 10.58 45.84
CA TYR A 455 -2.12 10.10 47.13
C TYR A 455 -0.80 10.73 47.54
N THR A 456 -0.49 10.61 48.83
CA THR A 456 0.84 10.93 49.37
C THR A 456 1.81 9.75 49.17
N CYS A 457 3.10 10.05 49.02
CA CYS A 457 4.15 9.05 48.90
C CYS A 457 5.35 9.40 49.78
N GLY A 458 5.46 8.72 50.93
CA GLY A 458 6.51 8.97 51.91
C GLY A 458 6.42 10.39 52.49
N ASN A 459 7.34 11.26 52.08
CA ASN A 459 7.38 12.68 52.48
C ASN A 459 7.03 13.64 51.33
N ARG A 460 6.34 13.13 50.29
CA ARG A 460 5.93 13.88 49.10
C ARG A 460 4.44 13.70 48.86
N ASP A 461 3.84 14.66 48.17
CA ASP A 461 2.43 14.68 47.80
C ASP A 461 2.33 14.75 46.27
N ALA A 462 1.52 13.88 45.66
CA ALA A 462 1.33 13.79 44.22
C ALA A 462 0.55 14.98 43.65
N SER A 463 -0.18 15.70 44.49
CA SER A 463 -0.88 16.95 44.13
C SER A 463 0.06 18.06 43.64
N PHE A 464 1.38 17.92 43.86
CA PHE A 464 2.43 18.81 43.35
C PHE A 464 3.19 18.28 42.12
N ASP A 465 2.88 17.08 41.63
CA ASP A 465 3.51 16.49 40.45
C ASP A 465 2.63 16.72 39.21
N ASN A 466 2.92 17.77 38.44
CA ASN A 466 2.09 18.16 37.30
C ASN A 466 2.04 17.04 36.26
N GLU A 467 3.14 16.30 36.03
CA GLU A 467 3.17 15.16 35.11
C GLU A 467 2.17 14.07 35.54
N VAL A 468 2.02 13.81 36.85
CA VAL A 468 1.08 12.80 37.37
C VAL A 468 -0.37 13.31 37.39
N VAL A 469 -0.62 14.56 37.82
CA VAL A 469 -1.98 15.14 37.78
C VAL A 469 -2.54 15.15 36.36
N ILE A 470 -1.69 15.46 35.37
CA ILE A 470 -2.05 15.47 33.96
C ILE A 470 -2.23 14.06 33.41
N HIS A 471 -1.39 13.09 33.83
CA HIS A 471 -1.57 11.68 33.52
C HIS A 471 -2.96 11.20 33.96
N GLU A 472 -3.35 11.41 35.23
CA GLU A 472 -4.65 10.98 35.73
C GLU A 472 -5.81 11.62 34.94
N TYR A 473 -5.72 12.92 34.62
CA TYR A 473 -6.72 13.58 33.77
C TYR A 473 -6.74 13.01 32.33
N GLY A 474 -5.58 12.54 31.83
CA GLY A 474 -5.41 11.83 30.57
C GLY A 474 -6.19 10.52 30.47
N HIS A 475 -6.39 9.80 31.58
CA HIS A 475 -7.33 8.67 31.63
C HIS A 475 -8.77 9.14 31.38
N GLY A 476 -9.15 10.29 31.94
CA GLY A 476 -10.43 10.94 31.66
C GLY A 476 -10.59 11.25 30.17
N ILE A 477 -9.63 11.95 29.58
CA ILE A 477 -9.64 12.32 28.15
C ILE A 477 -9.76 11.06 27.26
N SER A 478 -8.89 10.07 27.46
CA SER A 478 -8.84 8.88 26.61
C SER A 478 -10.08 8.00 26.72
N ASN A 479 -10.59 7.73 27.93
CA ASN A 479 -11.81 6.94 28.12
C ASN A 479 -13.07 7.65 27.61
N ARG A 480 -13.14 8.98 27.70
CA ARG A 480 -14.32 9.76 27.29
C ARG A 480 -14.41 9.91 25.77
N LEU A 481 -13.28 10.06 25.07
CA LEU A 481 -13.25 10.21 23.62
C LEU A 481 -13.33 8.86 22.87
N THR A 482 -12.69 7.81 23.38
CA THR A 482 -12.63 6.49 22.70
C THR A 482 -13.99 5.82 22.66
N GLY A 483 -14.48 5.46 21.46
CA GLY A 483 -15.82 4.87 21.29
C GLY A 483 -16.98 5.82 21.56
N GLY A 484 -16.68 7.09 21.85
CA GLY A 484 -17.62 8.19 22.01
C GLY A 484 -18.00 8.52 23.46
N PRO A 485 -18.42 9.78 23.72
CA PRO A 485 -18.71 10.34 25.06
C PRO A 485 -19.53 9.46 26.03
N ALA A 486 -20.45 8.64 25.51
CA ALA A 486 -21.31 7.76 26.29
C ALA A 486 -20.70 6.37 26.63
N ALA A 487 -19.46 6.08 26.23
CA ALA A 487 -18.89 4.72 26.19
C ALA A 487 -17.52 4.58 26.88
N ALA A 488 -17.38 5.06 28.13
CA ALA A 488 -16.14 5.05 28.91
C ALA A 488 -15.57 3.66 29.34
N GLY A 489 -15.93 2.58 28.62
CA GLY A 489 -15.41 1.22 28.84
C GLY A 489 -14.56 0.68 27.68
N CYS A 490 -14.18 1.53 26.73
CA CYS A 490 -13.56 1.11 25.47
C CYS A 490 -12.03 0.89 25.52
N LEU A 491 -11.41 0.94 26.70
CA LEU A 491 -9.96 0.79 26.91
C LEU A 491 -9.64 -0.31 27.95
N GLY A 492 -10.37 -1.42 27.91
CA GLY A 492 -10.21 -2.56 28.82
C GLY A 492 -9.57 -3.81 28.20
N ASN A 493 -9.12 -3.74 26.95
CA ASN A 493 -8.48 -4.85 26.23
C ASN A 493 -6.98 -4.96 26.53
N GLU A 494 -6.36 -6.10 26.20
CA GLU A 494 -4.95 -6.35 26.54
C GLU A 494 -3.97 -5.42 25.79
N GLU A 495 -4.24 -5.05 24.53
CA GLU A 495 -3.44 -4.05 23.77
C GLU A 495 -3.87 -2.59 24.03
N GLN A 496 -4.64 -2.30 25.08
CA GLN A 496 -5.14 -0.94 25.30
C GLN A 496 -4.00 0.08 25.48
N MET A 497 -4.25 1.31 25.04
CA MET A 497 -3.27 2.41 24.98
C MET A 497 -3.52 3.51 26.03
N GLY A 498 -4.48 3.32 26.95
CA GLY A 498 -4.95 4.27 27.97
C GLY A 498 -3.84 4.95 28.77
N GLU A 499 -2.99 4.14 29.39
CA GLU A 499 -1.77 4.55 30.10
C GLU A 499 -0.83 5.39 29.22
N GLY A 500 -0.69 5.03 27.94
CA GLY A 500 0.22 5.70 27.01
C GLY A 500 -0.25 7.07 26.55
N TRP A 501 -1.55 7.26 26.30
CA TRP A 501 -2.08 8.62 26.06
C TRP A 501 -1.98 9.49 27.31
N SER A 502 -2.12 8.88 28.49
CA SER A 502 -2.05 9.58 29.77
C SER A 502 -0.63 10.08 30.05
N ASP A 503 0.37 9.21 29.87
CA ASP A 503 1.79 9.60 29.92
C ASP A 503 2.13 10.64 28.84
N TYR A 504 1.60 10.48 27.62
CA TYR A 504 1.78 11.46 26.53
C TYR A 504 1.34 12.86 26.93
N TYR A 505 0.10 13.06 27.43
CA TYR A 505 -0.34 14.39 27.87
C TYR A 505 0.55 14.94 29.00
N GLY A 506 0.98 14.08 29.93
CA GLY A 506 1.88 14.45 31.05
C GLY A 506 3.21 15.03 30.57
N VAL A 507 3.91 14.33 29.68
CA VAL A 507 5.19 14.81 29.12
C VAL A 507 5.01 15.97 28.14
N MET A 508 3.90 16.00 27.40
CA MET A 508 3.65 16.99 26.35
C MET A 508 3.40 18.38 26.92
N LEU A 509 2.50 18.50 27.90
CA LEU A 509 2.11 19.79 28.50
C LEU A 509 3.19 20.36 29.43
N THR A 510 4.19 19.56 29.80
CA THR A 510 5.34 19.96 30.61
C THR A 510 6.63 20.08 29.78
N MET A 511 6.55 19.96 28.45
CA MET A 511 7.69 20.13 27.54
C MET A 511 8.18 21.59 27.49
N VAL A 512 9.49 21.79 27.31
CA VAL A 512 10.09 23.12 27.09
C VAL A 512 11.02 23.16 25.88
N ALA A 513 11.08 24.33 25.23
CA ALA A 513 11.86 24.58 24.01
C ALA A 513 13.39 24.37 24.09
N SER A 514 13.93 23.96 25.25
CA SER A 514 15.36 23.64 25.44
C SER A 514 15.65 22.15 25.52
N GLU A 515 14.63 21.31 25.49
CA GLU A 515 14.72 19.85 25.43
C GLU A 515 14.89 19.40 23.97
N ASN A 516 15.35 18.16 23.79
CA ASN A 516 15.54 17.49 22.49
C ASN A 516 14.88 16.11 22.54
N GLY A 517 14.65 15.49 21.38
CA GLY A 517 14.01 14.17 21.33
C GLY A 517 14.79 13.07 22.05
N ASP A 518 16.12 13.12 22.00
CA ASP A 518 17.03 12.14 22.59
C ASP A 518 17.22 12.31 24.12
N ASP A 519 16.77 13.43 24.71
CA ASP A 519 16.82 13.63 26.16
C ASP A 519 15.95 12.61 26.92
N ALA A 520 16.54 11.91 27.89
CA ALA A 520 15.82 10.93 28.71
C ALA A 520 14.79 11.58 29.65
N ARG A 521 13.50 11.32 29.42
CA ARG A 521 12.37 11.87 30.19
C ARG A 521 11.62 10.80 30.99
N GLY A 522 11.93 10.67 32.28
CA GLY A 522 11.21 9.78 33.20
C GLY A 522 9.96 10.42 33.84
N MET A 523 8.84 9.70 33.84
CA MET A 523 7.57 10.09 34.49
C MET A 523 7.57 9.88 36.02
N GLY A 524 6.85 10.71 36.76
CA GLY A 524 6.61 10.52 38.21
C GLY A 524 7.87 10.68 39.09
N ASN A 525 8.87 11.39 38.56
CA ASN A 525 10.20 11.56 39.16
C ASN A 525 10.18 12.28 40.51
N TRP A 526 9.19 13.13 40.77
CA TRP A 526 8.99 13.73 42.08
C TRP A 526 8.74 12.64 43.12
N LEU A 527 7.73 11.80 42.91
CA LEU A 527 7.25 10.85 43.91
C LEU A 527 8.27 9.78 44.28
N ASN A 528 8.91 9.15 43.28
CA ASN A 528 9.99 8.18 43.55
C ASN A 528 11.25 8.85 44.13
N GLY A 529 11.45 10.15 43.90
CA GLY A 529 12.59 10.92 44.38
C GLY A 529 13.83 10.89 43.49
N GLY A 530 13.68 10.57 42.21
CA GLY A 530 14.76 10.50 41.22
C GLY A 530 15.42 11.84 40.89
N GLY A 531 14.82 12.96 41.28
CA GLY A 531 15.23 14.30 40.84
C GLY A 531 14.71 14.63 39.44
N LEU A 532 15.07 15.80 38.90
CA LEU A 532 14.51 16.29 37.63
C LEU A 532 14.76 15.34 36.43
N ASN A 533 15.94 14.72 36.40
CA ASN A 533 16.41 13.86 35.31
C ASN A 533 16.51 12.38 35.74
N GLY A 534 15.65 11.95 36.67
CA GLY A 534 15.58 10.53 37.07
C GLY A 534 14.94 9.67 35.97
N GLY A 535 15.11 8.34 36.08
CA GLY A 535 14.49 7.38 35.15
C GLY A 535 12.98 7.23 35.26
N GLY A 536 12.34 7.87 36.25
CA GLY A 536 10.90 7.80 36.47
C GLY A 536 10.40 6.45 37.00
N ILE A 537 9.13 6.15 36.73
CA ILE A 537 8.40 4.96 37.21
C ILE A 537 8.09 3.92 36.13
N ARG A 538 8.40 4.21 34.86
CA ARG A 538 8.22 3.28 33.74
C ARG A 538 9.48 2.44 33.54
N THR A 539 9.40 1.38 32.73
CA THR A 539 10.54 0.48 32.46
C THR A 539 11.70 1.20 31.77
N HIS A 540 11.39 2.20 30.94
CA HIS A 540 12.34 3.12 30.30
C HIS A 540 11.84 4.56 30.40
N PRO A 541 12.74 5.57 30.48
CA PRO A 541 12.37 6.97 30.23
C PRO A 541 11.95 7.13 28.77
N TYR A 542 11.16 8.16 28.43
CA TYR A 542 10.89 8.49 27.02
C TYR A 542 12.07 9.21 26.40
N SER A 543 12.50 8.76 25.23
CA SER A 543 13.59 9.32 24.43
C SER A 543 13.50 8.75 23.00
N THR A 544 13.94 9.49 22.00
CA THR A 544 14.10 9.02 20.61
C THR A 544 15.42 8.27 20.39
N ASP A 545 16.30 8.22 21.40
CA ASP A 545 17.48 7.34 21.43
C ASP A 545 17.11 5.94 21.94
N PHE A 546 17.32 4.95 21.08
CA PHE A 546 17.12 3.53 21.39
C PHE A 546 18.09 2.98 22.45
N ALA A 547 19.16 3.72 22.80
CA ALA A 547 20.01 3.38 23.93
C ALA A 547 19.34 3.66 25.29
N GLU A 548 18.46 4.66 25.37
CA GLU A 548 17.71 5.01 26.58
C GLU A 548 16.33 4.32 26.58
N ASN A 549 15.64 4.31 25.43
CA ASN A 549 14.34 3.65 25.25
C ASN A 549 14.32 2.72 24.01
N PRO A 550 14.57 1.41 24.19
CA PRO A 550 14.63 0.44 23.11
C PRO A 550 13.25 -0.03 22.62
N HIS A 551 12.12 0.43 23.19
CA HIS A 551 10.80 -0.18 22.98
C HIS A 551 10.38 -0.20 21.50
N THR A 552 10.02 -1.39 21.02
CA THR A 552 9.29 -1.60 19.75
C THR A 552 7.92 -2.22 20.00
N TYR A 553 7.11 -2.36 18.95
CA TYR A 553 5.78 -2.96 19.05
C TYR A 553 5.83 -4.41 19.59
N ASP A 554 6.86 -5.21 19.31
CA ASP A 554 6.92 -6.59 19.82
C ASP A 554 7.05 -6.66 21.36
N ASP A 555 7.57 -5.61 22.02
CA ASP A 555 7.77 -5.59 23.48
C ASP A 555 6.44 -5.67 24.27
N ILE A 556 5.29 -5.33 23.67
CA ILE A 556 3.99 -5.53 24.34
C ILE A 556 3.72 -7.00 24.68
N LYS A 557 4.40 -7.95 24.03
CA LYS A 557 4.32 -9.39 24.33
C LYS A 557 4.84 -9.70 25.72
N THR A 558 5.87 -8.99 26.15
CA THR A 558 6.57 -9.17 27.43
C THR A 558 6.13 -8.16 28.47
N GLU A 559 5.90 -6.91 28.09
CA GLU A 559 5.56 -5.81 28.99
C GLU A 559 4.25 -6.02 29.76
N VAL A 560 4.20 -5.54 31.00
CA VAL A 560 3.06 -5.78 31.90
C VAL A 560 1.90 -4.85 31.55
N ALA A 561 0.77 -5.40 31.12
CA ALA A 561 -0.45 -4.61 30.93
C ALA A 561 -1.03 -4.17 32.29
N PRO A 562 -1.57 -2.93 32.41
CA PRO A 562 -1.68 -1.92 31.36
C PRO A 562 -0.41 -1.06 31.18
N HIS A 563 0.37 -0.82 32.24
CA HIS A 563 1.40 0.24 32.31
C HIS A 563 2.58 0.09 31.35
N GLY A 564 3.14 -1.12 31.22
CA GLY A 564 4.25 -1.40 30.30
C GLY A 564 3.83 -1.30 28.84
N VAL A 565 2.63 -1.80 28.51
CA VAL A 565 2.02 -1.66 27.18
C VAL A 565 1.81 -0.18 26.85
N GLY A 566 1.26 0.60 27.79
CA GLY A 566 1.14 2.05 27.64
C GLY A 566 2.48 2.76 27.44
N SER A 567 3.54 2.28 28.08
CA SER A 567 4.88 2.85 27.92
C SER A 567 5.41 2.70 26.49
N VAL A 568 5.18 1.55 25.84
CA VAL A 568 5.50 1.36 24.41
C VAL A 568 4.71 2.33 23.53
N TRP A 569 3.41 2.52 23.80
CA TRP A 569 2.58 3.47 23.03
C TRP A 569 3.02 4.93 23.22
N ALA A 570 3.29 5.35 24.46
CA ALA A 570 3.78 6.70 24.76
C ALA A 570 5.15 6.98 24.08
N ALA A 571 6.04 5.98 24.01
CA ALA A 571 7.29 6.10 23.27
C ALA A 571 7.09 6.33 21.76
N MET A 572 6.07 5.70 21.16
CA MET A 572 5.70 5.97 19.75
C MET A 572 5.13 7.39 19.55
N LEU A 573 4.28 7.86 20.47
CA LEU A 573 3.74 9.24 20.42
C LEU A 573 4.83 10.30 20.68
N TRP A 574 5.84 9.98 21.48
CA TRP A 574 7.01 10.82 21.72
C TRP A 574 7.84 10.98 20.44
N GLU A 575 8.20 9.87 19.76
CA GLU A 575 8.87 9.91 18.44
C GLU A 575 8.06 10.73 17.43
N MET A 576 6.76 10.48 17.32
CA MET A 576 5.87 11.18 16.38
C MET A 576 5.87 12.69 16.62
N THR A 577 5.86 13.10 17.89
CA THR A 577 5.88 14.51 18.26
C THR A 577 7.20 15.16 17.84
N TRP A 578 8.33 14.50 18.07
CA TRP A 578 9.64 15.03 17.68
C TRP A 578 9.85 15.06 16.15
N GLU A 579 9.46 14.01 15.41
CA GLU A 579 9.52 14.01 13.94
C GLU A 579 8.69 15.17 13.34
N ILE A 580 7.50 15.45 13.87
CA ILE A 580 6.67 16.60 13.46
C ILE A 580 7.31 17.93 13.87
N MET A 581 7.84 18.04 15.10
CA MET A 581 8.51 19.26 15.57
C MET A 581 9.74 19.60 14.73
N ASP A 582 10.62 18.63 14.48
CA ASP A 582 11.86 18.79 13.71
C ASP A 582 11.56 19.22 12.28
N LYS A 583 10.52 18.66 11.66
CA LYS A 583 10.03 19.08 10.34
C LYS A 583 9.66 20.57 10.30
N TYR A 584 8.81 21.05 11.22
CA TYR A 584 8.38 22.46 11.23
C TYR A 584 9.47 23.43 11.70
N GLU A 585 10.38 22.97 12.56
CA GLU A 585 11.59 23.73 12.90
C GLU A 585 12.49 23.90 11.68
N ALA A 586 12.81 22.81 10.97
CA ALA A 586 13.63 22.85 9.76
C ALA A 586 12.98 23.64 8.61
N ALA A 587 11.65 23.55 8.46
CA ALA A 587 10.91 24.23 7.39
C ALA A 587 10.64 25.72 7.67
N SER A 588 10.45 26.11 8.93
CA SER A 588 9.90 27.43 9.28
C SER A 588 10.38 28.05 10.59
N GLY A 589 11.12 27.34 11.44
CA GLY A 589 11.45 27.79 12.80
C GLY A 589 10.24 27.82 13.73
N ASN A 590 9.28 26.91 13.50
CA ASN A 590 8.01 26.81 14.24
C ASN A 590 7.81 25.39 14.78
N GLY A 591 8.87 24.73 15.25
CA GLY A 591 8.75 23.38 15.83
C GLY A 591 7.96 23.38 17.14
N PHE A 592 8.22 24.35 18.01
CA PHE A 592 7.64 24.43 19.36
C PHE A 592 6.93 25.75 19.66
N SER A 593 5.70 25.66 20.18
CA SER A 593 4.97 26.73 20.86
C SER A 593 4.79 26.42 22.34
N SER A 594 4.97 27.42 23.20
CA SER A 594 4.58 27.35 24.62
C SER A 594 3.12 27.77 24.87
N ASP A 595 2.43 28.29 23.85
CA ASP A 595 1.00 28.58 23.91
C ASP A 595 0.20 27.36 23.45
N PHE A 596 -0.26 26.58 24.42
CA PHE A 596 -1.16 25.43 24.23
C PHE A 596 -2.65 25.82 24.19
N TYR A 597 -3.00 27.10 24.31
CA TYR A 597 -4.41 27.56 24.22
C TYR A 597 -4.80 27.95 22.79
N THR A 598 -3.85 28.02 21.86
CA THR A 598 -4.09 28.38 20.47
C THR A 598 -3.81 27.19 19.54
N VAL A 599 -4.88 26.67 18.92
CA VAL A 599 -4.83 25.72 17.80
C VAL A 599 -5.79 26.19 16.71
N THR A 600 -5.38 26.15 15.45
CA THR A 600 -6.12 26.72 14.31
C THR A 600 -6.53 25.70 13.26
N GLY A 601 -5.84 24.55 13.20
CA GLY A 601 -5.99 23.57 12.12
C GLY A 601 -5.27 23.94 10.83
N ASP A 602 -4.48 25.02 10.80
CA ASP A 602 -3.64 25.39 9.67
C ASP A 602 -2.18 24.97 9.95
N PRO A 603 -1.59 24.04 9.16
CA PRO A 603 -0.25 23.53 9.41
C PRO A 603 0.85 24.58 9.16
N ASN A 604 0.50 25.75 8.61
CA ASN A 604 1.41 26.89 8.41
C ASN A 604 1.37 27.89 9.57
N VAL A 605 0.48 27.69 10.56
CA VAL A 605 0.28 28.58 11.71
C VAL A 605 0.59 27.83 13.01
N ASP A 606 0.02 26.64 13.18
CA ASP A 606 0.20 25.83 14.38
C ASP A 606 1.63 25.26 14.42
N ALA A 607 2.31 25.38 15.57
CA ALA A 607 3.65 24.82 15.74
C ALA A 607 3.61 23.28 15.75
N GLY A 608 4.71 22.61 15.40
CA GLY A 608 4.75 21.14 15.29
C GLY A 608 4.25 20.40 16.52
N ASN A 609 4.58 20.88 17.72
CA ASN A 609 4.08 20.33 18.99
C ASN A 609 2.55 20.50 19.16
N ILE A 610 1.99 21.65 18.75
CA ILE A 610 0.54 21.92 18.73
C ILE A 610 -0.17 21.00 17.72
N GLN A 611 0.45 20.77 16.55
CA GLN A 611 -0.07 19.85 15.54
C GLN A 611 -0.12 18.41 16.08
N ALA A 612 0.95 17.92 16.69
CA ALA A 612 1.00 16.57 17.27
C ALA A 612 -0.12 16.34 18.30
N MET A 613 -0.32 17.26 19.25
CA MET A 613 -1.36 17.08 20.28
C MET A 613 -2.78 17.17 19.70
N ALA A 614 -3.00 17.98 18.66
CA ALA A 614 -4.27 18.03 17.94
C ALA A 614 -4.58 16.72 17.21
N ILE A 615 -3.58 16.12 16.56
CA ILE A 615 -3.72 14.85 15.86
C ILE A 615 -4.01 13.72 16.86
N VAL A 616 -3.31 13.65 18.00
CA VAL A 616 -3.58 12.63 19.05
C VAL A 616 -5.00 12.77 19.61
N THR A 617 -5.42 13.99 19.95
CA THR A 617 -6.74 14.23 20.58
C THR A 617 -7.90 13.94 19.63
N GLU A 618 -7.76 14.19 18.32
CA GLU A 618 -8.77 13.83 17.33
C GLU A 618 -8.70 12.33 16.95
N GLY A 619 -7.51 11.71 16.98
CA GLY A 619 -7.32 10.26 16.79
C GLY A 619 -8.10 9.43 17.82
N LEU A 620 -8.10 9.85 19.09
CA LEU A 620 -8.93 9.26 20.16
C LEU A 620 -10.42 9.20 19.81
N LYS A 621 -10.93 10.15 19.02
CA LYS A 621 -12.34 10.21 18.58
C LYS A 621 -12.61 9.30 17.37
N LEU A 622 -11.60 9.02 16.56
CA LEU A 622 -11.72 8.27 15.30
C LEU A 622 -11.53 6.76 15.46
N GLN A 623 -10.77 6.33 16.48
CA GLN A 623 -10.46 4.92 16.72
C GLN A 623 -11.69 4.11 17.17
N ALA A 624 -11.62 2.79 16.94
CA ALA A 624 -12.65 1.87 17.39
C ALA A 624 -12.73 1.76 18.93
N CYS A 625 -13.81 1.16 19.42
CA CYS A 625 -13.88 0.70 20.81
C CYS A 625 -13.04 -0.59 20.96
N SER A 626 -12.28 -0.70 22.05
CA SER A 626 -11.26 -1.75 22.29
C SER A 626 -10.19 -1.84 21.18
N PRO A 627 -9.53 -0.73 20.83
CA PRO A 627 -8.55 -0.67 19.75
C PRO A 627 -7.25 -1.43 20.13
N GLY A 628 -6.56 -1.98 19.12
CA GLY A 628 -5.14 -2.31 19.22
C GLY A 628 -4.26 -1.15 18.70
N PHE A 629 -2.95 -1.35 18.68
CA PHE A 629 -2.01 -0.26 18.31
C PHE A 629 -2.15 0.16 16.84
N VAL A 630 -2.43 -0.78 15.93
CA VAL A 630 -2.64 -0.47 14.50
C VAL A 630 -3.90 0.38 14.31
N ASP A 631 -4.99 0.07 15.03
CA ASP A 631 -6.20 0.90 15.02
C ASP A 631 -5.91 2.35 15.51
N GLY A 632 -5.10 2.49 16.57
CA GLY A 632 -4.69 3.78 17.12
C GLY A 632 -3.83 4.60 16.15
N ARG A 633 -2.86 3.96 15.50
CA ARG A 633 -2.00 4.58 14.47
C ARG A 633 -2.83 5.06 13.28
N ASP A 634 -3.71 4.22 12.77
CA ASP A 634 -4.52 4.53 11.59
C ASP A 634 -5.54 5.63 11.90
N ALA A 635 -6.05 5.70 13.13
CA ALA A 635 -6.86 6.82 13.61
C ALA A 635 -6.08 8.15 13.71
N ILE A 636 -4.80 8.11 14.13
CA ILE A 636 -3.88 9.27 14.15
C ILE A 636 -3.57 9.74 12.72
N LEU A 637 -3.24 8.84 11.80
CA LEU A 637 -3.07 9.16 10.38
C LEU A 637 -4.34 9.78 9.77
N GLN A 638 -5.51 9.26 10.14
CA GLN A 638 -6.79 9.80 9.70
C GLN A 638 -7.11 11.17 10.34
N ALA A 639 -6.66 11.44 11.57
CA ALA A 639 -6.79 12.74 12.22
C ALA A 639 -5.98 13.83 11.50
N ASP A 640 -4.72 13.58 11.15
CA ASP A 640 -3.89 14.50 10.37
C ASP A 640 -4.49 14.77 8.97
N ASN A 641 -5.06 13.75 8.32
CA ASN A 641 -5.82 13.91 7.08
C ASN A 641 -7.09 14.79 7.22
N ASN A 642 -7.67 14.87 8.42
CA ASN A 642 -8.91 15.61 8.66
C ASN A 642 -8.70 17.02 9.20
N ILE A 643 -7.61 17.27 9.94
CA ILE A 643 -7.26 18.60 10.46
C ILE A 643 -6.35 19.31 9.46
N TYR A 644 -5.16 18.75 9.19
CA TYR A 644 -4.10 19.41 8.42
C TYR A 644 -4.03 18.96 6.96
N GLY A 645 -4.99 18.17 6.49
CA GLY A 645 -5.08 17.72 5.10
C GLY A 645 -4.03 16.69 4.69
N GLY A 646 -3.47 15.95 5.65
CA GLY A 646 -2.43 14.94 5.40
C GLY A 646 -1.03 15.54 5.37
N ALA A 647 -0.84 16.71 5.98
CA ALA A 647 0.44 17.42 5.96
C ALA A 647 1.58 16.60 6.60
N ASN A 648 1.29 15.73 7.57
CA ASN A 648 2.27 15.09 8.45
C ASN A 648 2.36 13.56 8.32
N GLN A 649 1.79 12.98 7.26
CA GLN A 649 1.76 11.53 7.08
C GLN A 649 3.17 10.91 7.03
N CYS A 650 4.15 11.58 6.38
CA CYS A 650 5.57 11.17 6.38
C CYS A 650 6.11 10.94 7.80
N GLU A 651 5.95 11.93 8.68
CA GLU A 651 6.55 11.99 10.02
C GLU A 651 5.84 11.02 10.97
N ILE A 652 4.52 10.89 10.84
CA ILE A 652 3.73 9.89 11.58
C ILE A 652 4.17 8.48 11.19
N TRP A 653 4.26 8.17 9.90
CA TRP A 653 4.73 6.86 9.44
C TRP A 653 6.19 6.59 9.83
N ALA A 654 7.08 7.59 9.77
CA ALA A 654 8.46 7.47 10.20
C ALA A 654 8.57 7.06 11.68
N ALA A 655 7.88 7.77 12.57
CA ALA A 655 7.88 7.47 14.01
C ALA A 655 7.34 6.08 14.34
N PHE A 656 6.17 5.72 13.78
CA PHE A 656 5.56 4.42 14.05
C PHE A 656 6.35 3.26 13.44
N ALA A 657 6.85 3.39 12.20
CA ALA A 657 7.70 2.37 11.58
C ALA A 657 9.03 2.20 12.30
N ARG A 658 9.66 3.28 12.78
CA ARG A 658 10.90 3.25 13.58
C ARG A 658 10.77 2.38 14.82
N ARG A 659 9.60 2.35 15.46
CA ARG A 659 9.27 1.49 16.62
C ARG A 659 8.47 0.23 16.27
N GLY A 660 8.53 -0.26 15.04
CA GLY A 660 7.96 -1.57 14.68
C GLY A 660 6.45 -1.58 14.42
N LEU A 661 5.78 -0.43 14.33
CA LEU A 661 4.37 -0.30 13.96
C LEU A 661 4.19 0.25 12.54
N GLY A 662 5.09 -0.14 11.63
CA GLY A 662 5.14 0.25 10.22
C GLY A 662 4.01 -0.33 9.36
N PHE A 663 4.07 -0.05 8.06
CA PHE A 663 2.96 -0.27 7.12
C PHE A 663 2.45 -1.72 7.09
N SER A 664 3.34 -2.70 7.13
CA SER A 664 2.98 -4.13 7.16
C SER A 664 2.77 -4.73 8.57
N ALA A 665 2.83 -3.91 9.63
CA ALA A 665 2.59 -4.36 10.99
C ALA A 665 1.13 -4.80 11.18
N SER A 666 0.91 -5.83 11.98
CA SER A 666 -0.40 -6.43 12.23
C SER A 666 -0.61 -6.60 13.72
N GLN A 667 -1.74 -6.13 14.25
CA GLN A 667 -2.08 -6.29 15.67
C GLN A 667 -2.72 -7.65 16.02
N GLY A 668 -3.19 -8.41 15.03
CA GLY A 668 -4.01 -9.59 15.31
C GLY A 668 -5.33 -9.20 15.99
N ASN A 669 -5.60 -9.74 17.18
CA ASN A 669 -6.78 -9.42 17.99
C ASN A 669 -6.39 -8.55 19.19
N SER A 670 -6.98 -7.36 19.34
CA SER A 670 -6.68 -6.40 20.41
C SER A 670 -6.89 -6.91 21.85
N THR A 671 -7.55 -8.06 22.04
CA THR A 671 -7.65 -8.79 23.32
C THR A 671 -6.49 -9.75 23.61
N SER A 672 -5.44 -9.74 22.78
CA SER A 672 -4.21 -10.51 22.96
C SER A 672 -3.01 -9.67 22.53
N LYS A 673 -1.96 -9.67 23.35
CA LYS A 673 -0.69 -8.98 23.05
C LYS A 673 0.31 -9.86 22.30
N SER A 674 -0.12 -11.04 21.84
CA SER A 674 0.77 -12.18 21.54
C SER A 674 0.72 -12.71 20.11
N ASP A 675 -0.29 -12.31 19.35
CA ASP A 675 -0.55 -12.69 17.96
C ASP A 675 -0.24 -11.57 16.95
N GLY A 676 0.08 -10.36 17.43
CA GLY A 676 0.63 -9.29 16.61
C GLY A 676 2.04 -9.57 16.09
N THR A 677 2.43 -8.84 15.04
CA THR A 677 3.75 -8.86 14.41
C THR A 677 4.21 -7.44 14.08
N GLU A 678 5.38 -7.06 14.59
CA GLU A 678 6.02 -5.79 14.23
C GLU A 678 6.48 -5.74 12.77
N ALA A 679 6.56 -4.52 12.23
CA ALA A 679 7.19 -4.22 10.96
C ALA A 679 7.79 -2.81 10.95
N PHE A 680 8.88 -2.62 10.20
CA PHE A 680 9.64 -1.37 10.15
C PHE A 680 9.58 -0.69 8.77
N ASP A 681 8.67 -1.12 7.90
CA ASP A 681 8.49 -0.56 6.57
C ASP A 681 7.62 0.70 6.59
N LEU A 682 7.98 1.67 5.75
CA LEU A 682 7.13 2.81 5.43
C LEU A 682 6.13 2.43 4.31
N PRO A 683 4.99 3.12 4.19
CA PRO A 683 4.15 3.01 3.00
C PRO A 683 5.00 3.28 1.75
N PRO A 684 5.01 2.39 0.75
CA PRO A 684 5.97 2.55 -0.33
C PRO A 684 5.68 3.77 -1.21
N SER A 685 6.73 4.59 -1.39
CA SER A 685 6.68 5.91 -2.04
C SER A 685 6.81 5.88 -3.56
N PHE A 686 6.76 4.69 -4.17
CA PHE A 686 6.81 4.48 -5.60
C PHE A 686 5.82 3.38 -6.00
N ALA A 687 5.21 3.55 -7.16
CA ALA A 687 4.42 2.51 -7.81
C ALA A 687 5.32 1.72 -8.77
N SER A 688 5.31 0.39 -8.68
CA SER A 688 5.83 -0.50 -9.71
C SER A 688 4.72 -1.44 -10.16
N PHE A 689 4.66 -1.77 -11.45
CA PHE A 689 3.68 -2.70 -11.98
C PHE A 689 4.41 -3.63 -12.94
N ASP A 690 4.46 -4.91 -12.59
CA ASP A 690 4.94 -5.98 -13.47
C ASP A 690 3.73 -6.78 -13.95
N ASN A 691 3.26 -6.50 -15.17
CA ASN A 691 2.07 -7.11 -15.70
C ASN A 691 2.34 -8.55 -16.16
N SER A 692 1.70 -9.53 -15.53
CA SER A 692 1.93 -10.96 -15.79
C SER A 692 1.56 -11.45 -17.19
N ILE A 693 0.90 -10.63 -18.02
CA ILE A 693 0.55 -10.95 -19.42
C ILE A 693 0.86 -9.79 -20.38
N ALA A 694 1.91 -9.93 -21.19
CA ALA A 694 2.29 -8.94 -22.21
C ALA A 694 1.45 -9.01 -23.50
N GLU A 695 0.96 -10.20 -23.86
CA GLU A 695 0.17 -10.47 -25.07
C GLU A 695 -0.98 -11.44 -24.77
N ILE A 696 -2.11 -11.29 -25.46
CA ILE A 696 -3.28 -12.16 -25.37
C ILE A 696 -4.10 -12.16 -26.68
N CYS A 697 -4.67 -13.31 -27.04
CA CYS A 697 -5.60 -13.42 -28.16
C CYS A 697 -6.94 -12.70 -27.87
N VAL A 698 -7.52 -12.00 -28.86
CA VAL A 698 -8.91 -11.48 -28.77
C VAL A 698 -9.96 -12.60 -28.59
N THR A 699 -9.59 -13.83 -28.91
CA THR A 699 -10.42 -15.04 -28.75
C THR A 699 -10.30 -15.68 -27.36
N GLU A 700 -9.33 -15.28 -26.54
CA GLU A 700 -9.26 -15.75 -25.16
C GLU A 700 -10.39 -15.15 -24.32
N GLY A 701 -10.84 -15.92 -23.33
CA GLY A 701 -11.85 -15.46 -22.39
C GLY A 701 -11.31 -14.37 -21.46
N THR A 702 -12.21 -13.79 -20.67
CA THR A 702 -11.86 -12.86 -19.60
C THR A 702 -10.84 -13.49 -18.64
N GLN A 703 -9.69 -12.85 -18.48
CA GLN A 703 -8.63 -13.24 -17.55
C GLN A 703 -8.91 -12.66 -16.17
N ASN A 704 -8.92 -13.49 -15.14
CA ASN A 704 -9.34 -13.10 -13.79
C ASN A 704 -8.18 -13.18 -12.80
N ASN A 705 -8.17 -12.29 -11.81
CA ASN A 705 -7.16 -12.22 -10.74
C ASN A 705 -5.72 -11.99 -11.25
N LEU A 706 -5.57 -11.17 -12.29
CA LEU A 706 -4.27 -10.67 -12.70
C LEU A 706 -3.71 -9.74 -11.61
N THR A 707 -2.41 -9.79 -11.41
CA THR A 707 -1.69 -9.02 -10.37
C THR A 707 -0.49 -8.31 -11.00
N GLY A 708 0.29 -7.60 -10.19
CA GLY A 708 1.55 -6.98 -10.63
C GLY A 708 1.82 -5.62 -9.99
N GLY A 709 0.77 -4.91 -9.59
CA GLY A 709 0.87 -3.61 -8.93
C GLY A 709 1.42 -3.74 -7.51
N LEU A 710 2.45 -2.98 -7.21
CA LEU A 710 3.07 -2.83 -5.89
C LEU A 710 3.27 -1.33 -5.57
N PRO A 711 3.12 -0.91 -4.30
CA PRO A 711 2.65 -1.71 -3.17
C PRO A 711 1.17 -2.09 -3.29
N THR A 712 0.72 -3.10 -2.58
CA THR A 712 -0.69 -3.50 -2.54
C THR A 712 -1.56 -2.42 -1.87
N GLY A 713 -2.74 -2.18 -2.43
CA GLY A 713 -3.71 -1.16 -1.98
C GLY A 713 -4.16 -0.20 -3.08
N GLY A 714 -3.52 -0.24 -4.25
CA GLY A 714 -3.86 0.58 -5.40
C GLY A 714 -5.01 0.03 -6.25
N THR A 715 -5.35 0.77 -7.30
CA THR A 715 -6.46 0.49 -8.23
C THR A 715 -5.98 0.37 -9.67
N TYR A 716 -6.54 -0.58 -10.41
CA TYR A 716 -6.23 -0.88 -11.79
C TYR A 716 -7.27 -0.26 -12.75
N SER A 717 -6.82 0.26 -13.88
CA SER A 717 -7.69 0.87 -14.90
C SER A 717 -7.11 0.78 -16.30
N GLY A 718 -7.95 0.81 -17.34
CA GLY A 718 -7.54 0.71 -18.75
C GLY A 718 -8.63 0.12 -19.65
N PRO A 719 -8.42 0.07 -20.98
CA PRO A 719 -9.31 -0.65 -21.89
C PRO A 719 -9.40 -2.13 -21.51
N GLY A 720 -10.62 -2.69 -21.43
CA GLY A 720 -10.85 -4.08 -21.01
C GLY A 720 -10.58 -4.39 -19.53
N VAL A 721 -10.08 -3.44 -18.73
CA VAL A 721 -9.73 -3.64 -17.31
C VAL A 721 -10.95 -3.42 -16.41
N THR A 722 -11.15 -4.33 -15.46
CA THR A 722 -12.04 -4.17 -14.31
C THR A 722 -11.25 -4.41 -13.02
N ASP A 723 -11.22 -3.43 -12.13
CA ASP A 723 -10.62 -3.56 -10.80
C ASP A 723 -11.46 -4.50 -9.91
N ASN A 724 -10.81 -5.37 -9.12
CA ASN A 724 -11.52 -6.34 -8.28
C ASN A 724 -11.88 -5.78 -6.88
N GLY A 725 -11.56 -4.52 -6.58
CA GLY A 725 -11.88 -3.84 -5.31
C GLY A 725 -11.10 -4.35 -4.10
N ASN A 726 -10.06 -5.17 -4.31
CA ASN A 726 -9.31 -5.84 -3.25
C ASN A 726 -7.86 -5.35 -3.10
N GLY A 727 -7.50 -4.23 -3.73
CA GLY A 727 -6.17 -3.60 -3.66
C GLY A 727 -5.01 -4.44 -4.24
N THR A 728 -5.28 -5.63 -4.79
CA THR A 728 -4.24 -6.60 -5.14
C THR A 728 -4.35 -7.13 -6.56
N SER A 729 -5.54 -7.08 -7.16
CA SER A 729 -5.79 -7.75 -8.44
C SER A 729 -6.83 -7.06 -9.31
N TYR A 730 -6.79 -7.39 -10.60
CA TYR A 730 -7.74 -6.94 -11.61
C TYR A 730 -8.18 -8.08 -12.53
N THR A 731 -9.10 -7.76 -13.44
CA THR A 731 -9.66 -8.63 -14.45
C THR A 731 -9.51 -7.96 -15.82
N PHE A 732 -9.10 -8.71 -16.85
CA PHE A 732 -8.91 -8.21 -18.21
C PHE A 732 -9.79 -8.95 -19.22
N ASP A 733 -10.60 -8.21 -19.97
CA ASP A 733 -11.41 -8.71 -21.08
C ASP A 733 -10.81 -8.25 -22.43
N PRO A 734 -10.15 -9.16 -23.19
CA PRO A 734 -9.52 -8.81 -24.46
C PRO A 734 -10.55 -8.46 -25.56
N VAL A 735 -11.79 -8.94 -25.46
CA VAL A 735 -12.88 -8.57 -26.40
C VAL A 735 -13.34 -7.13 -26.12
N ALA A 736 -13.42 -6.74 -24.85
CA ALA A 736 -13.78 -5.38 -24.45
C ALA A 736 -12.66 -4.35 -24.71
N ALA A 737 -11.39 -4.75 -24.64
CA ALA A 737 -10.26 -3.95 -25.09
C ALA A 737 -10.22 -3.84 -26.63
N GLY A 738 -10.46 -4.96 -27.34
CA GLY A 738 -10.35 -5.08 -28.79
C GLY A 738 -8.91 -5.24 -29.27
N VAL A 739 -8.71 -5.59 -30.54
CA VAL A 739 -7.36 -5.82 -31.11
C VAL A 739 -6.54 -4.53 -31.11
N GLY A 740 -5.30 -4.60 -30.59
CA GLY A 740 -4.38 -3.48 -30.49
C GLY A 740 -3.53 -3.52 -29.22
N SER A 741 -2.63 -2.54 -29.09
CA SER A 741 -1.86 -2.31 -27.87
C SER A 741 -2.63 -1.39 -26.92
N HIS A 742 -2.77 -1.79 -25.66
CA HIS A 742 -3.56 -1.10 -24.64
C HIS A 742 -2.73 -0.85 -23.37
N THR A 743 -2.92 0.32 -22.78
CA THR A 743 -2.27 0.69 -21.52
C THR A 743 -3.15 0.31 -20.33
N ILE A 744 -2.59 -0.46 -19.40
CA ILE A 744 -3.14 -0.71 -18.08
C ILE A 744 -2.40 0.21 -17.10
N THR A 745 -3.14 0.96 -16.29
CA THR A 745 -2.63 1.89 -15.29
C THR A 745 -2.90 1.33 -13.90
N TYR A 746 -1.85 1.21 -13.09
CA TYR A 746 -1.94 0.99 -11.65
C TYR A 746 -1.74 2.32 -10.93
N ASN A 747 -2.73 2.73 -10.13
CA ASN A 747 -2.69 3.96 -9.34
C ASN A 747 -2.63 3.60 -7.85
N VAL A 748 -1.67 4.16 -7.13
CA VAL A 748 -1.55 4.03 -5.68
C VAL A 748 -1.20 5.39 -5.07
N VAL A 749 -1.73 5.67 -3.89
CA VAL A 749 -1.39 6.91 -3.18
C VAL A 749 -0.11 6.65 -2.41
N ASP A 750 0.89 7.50 -2.59
CA ASP A 750 2.06 7.54 -1.71
C ASP A 750 1.58 7.86 -0.29
N GLY A 751 1.63 6.87 0.60
CA GLY A 751 1.13 6.99 1.98
C GLY A 751 1.90 8.01 2.83
N CYS A 752 3.06 8.49 2.36
CA CYS A 752 3.83 9.54 3.01
C CYS A 752 3.44 10.93 2.50
N THR A 753 3.29 11.15 1.18
CA THR A 753 3.01 12.50 0.64
C THR A 753 1.56 12.75 0.21
N GLY A 754 0.69 11.74 0.27
CA GLY A 754 -0.70 11.82 -0.22
C GLY A 754 -0.83 11.98 -1.74
N ASN A 755 0.29 12.00 -2.49
CA ASN A 755 0.28 12.17 -3.93
C ASN A 755 -0.05 10.85 -4.65
N PRO A 756 -0.90 10.86 -5.69
CA PRO A 756 -1.11 9.69 -6.52
C PRO A 756 0.15 9.40 -7.34
N THR A 757 0.82 8.30 -7.04
CA THR A 757 1.79 7.69 -7.95
C THR A 757 1.05 6.73 -8.87
N ASN A 758 1.38 6.80 -10.16
CA ASN A 758 0.84 5.88 -11.14
C ASN A 758 1.96 5.33 -12.00
N VAL A 759 1.77 4.08 -12.40
CA VAL A 759 2.68 3.34 -13.27
C VAL A 759 1.81 2.63 -14.31
N THR A 760 2.31 2.56 -15.53
CA THR A 760 1.57 2.04 -16.67
C THR A 760 2.31 0.88 -17.29
N GLU A 761 1.62 -0.23 -17.50
CA GLU A 761 2.10 -1.33 -18.32
C GLU A 761 1.28 -1.50 -19.59
N THR A 762 1.83 -2.22 -20.55
CA THR A 762 1.18 -2.44 -21.85
C THR A 762 0.78 -3.91 -22.00
N ILE A 763 -0.43 -4.12 -22.52
CA ILE A 763 -0.88 -5.44 -22.99
C ILE A 763 -1.25 -5.33 -24.47
N THR A 764 -0.85 -6.32 -25.27
CA THR A 764 -1.19 -6.40 -26.69
C THR A 764 -2.26 -7.46 -26.91
N VAL A 765 -3.41 -7.04 -27.46
CA VAL A 765 -4.49 -7.94 -27.87
C VAL A 765 -4.34 -8.22 -29.37
N THR A 766 -4.09 -9.47 -29.75
CA THR A 766 -3.88 -9.87 -31.15
C THR A 766 -5.13 -10.44 -31.80
N SER A 767 -5.19 -10.40 -33.14
CA SER A 767 -6.41 -10.69 -33.92
C SER A 767 -6.81 -12.16 -34.01
N GLY A 768 -6.00 -13.08 -33.51
CA GLY A 768 -6.27 -14.52 -33.50
C GLY A 768 -5.59 -15.30 -34.62
N ASP A 769 -5.43 -14.77 -35.83
CA ASP A 769 -4.80 -15.50 -36.95
C ASP A 769 -3.30 -15.17 -37.13
N PRO A 770 -2.41 -16.15 -37.41
CA PRO A 770 -0.99 -15.90 -37.68
C PRO A 770 -0.76 -15.03 -38.93
N LEU A 771 0.15 -14.06 -38.88
CA LEU A 771 0.53 -13.27 -40.07
C LEU A 771 1.43 -14.10 -41.00
N LEU A 772 0.86 -14.66 -42.07
CA LEU A 772 1.57 -15.54 -43.02
C LEU A 772 1.78 -14.86 -44.38
N ILE A 773 3.03 -14.82 -44.88
CA ILE A 773 3.41 -14.20 -46.15
C ILE A 773 4.23 -15.16 -47.01
N CYS A 774 3.60 -15.71 -48.07
CA CYS A 774 4.26 -16.58 -49.04
C CYS A 774 5.20 -15.81 -49.98
N GLU A 775 6.23 -16.48 -50.48
CA GLU A 775 7.02 -16.05 -51.64
C GLU A 775 7.22 -17.17 -52.68
N ASP A 776 7.50 -16.79 -53.92
CA ASP A 776 7.74 -17.72 -55.03
C ASP A 776 9.16 -18.30 -54.96
N TYR A 777 9.31 -19.60 -55.25
CA TYR A 777 10.56 -20.34 -55.08
C TYR A 777 10.99 -21.08 -56.36
N THR A 778 12.29 -21.28 -56.54
CA THR A 778 12.85 -22.06 -57.67
C THR A 778 13.51 -23.34 -57.16
N LEU A 779 12.82 -24.47 -57.31
CA LEU A 779 13.28 -25.78 -56.84
C LEU A 779 14.10 -26.49 -57.92
N GLN A 780 15.38 -26.77 -57.66
CA GLN A 780 16.26 -27.50 -58.57
C GLN A 780 16.26 -29.01 -58.26
N LEU A 781 15.90 -29.84 -59.23
CA LEU A 781 15.93 -31.31 -59.06
C LEU A 781 17.37 -31.85 -58.91
N ASP A 782 17.53 -32.85 -58.05
CA ASP A 782 18.79 -33.58 -57.80
C ASP A 782 19.22 -34.44 -58.99
N ALA A 783 20.42 -35.04 -58.91
CA ALA A 783 20.93 -35.92 -59.96
C ALA A 783 20.13 -37.23 -60.16
N SER A 784 19.21 -37.54 -59.23
CA SER A 784 18.29 -38.68 -59.27
C SER A 784 16.91 -38.30 -59.84
N GLY A 785 16.64 -37.00 -60.02
CA GLY A 785 15.39 -36.43 -60.51
C GLY A 785 14.33 -36.15 -59.47
N ASN A 786 14.71 -35.93 -58.21
CA ASN A 786 13.81 -35.58 -57.11
C ASN A 786 14.19 -34.20 -56.52
N GLY A 787 13.19 -33.48 -56.03
CA GLY A 787 13.33 -32.29 -55.21
C GLY A 787 12.40 -32.39 -54.01
N THR A 788 12.79 -31.78 -52.89
CA THR A 788 11.98 -31.68 -51.69
C THR A 788 11.83 -30.21 -51.33
N LEU A 789 10.62 -29.81 -50.99
CA LEU A 789 10.26 -28.48 -50.54
C LEU A 789 9.85 -28.56 -49.07
N ASP A 790 10.40 -27.68 -48.24
CA ASP A 790 9.97 -27.47 -46.86
C ASP A 790 9.33 -26.08 -46.73
N TRP A 791 8.62 -25.82 -45.62
CA TRP A 791 7.91 -24.55 -45.44
C TRP A 791 8.80 -23.29 -45.47
N PRO A 792 10.09 -23.32 -45.04
CA PRO A 792 11.01 -22.17 -45.17
C PRO A 792 11.19 -21.69 -46.61
N ASP A 793 11.21 -22.61 -47.58
CA ASP A 793 11.48 -22.30 -48.99
C ASP A 793 10.44 -21.34 -49.59
N VAL A 794 9.26 -21.20 -48.99
CA VAL A 794 8.11 -20.46 -49.55
C VAL A 794 7.47 -19.48 -48.57
N VAL A 795 8.11 -19.17 -47.43
CA VAL A 795 7.57 -18.26 -46.39
C VAL A 795 8.56 -17.12 -46.09
N SER A 796 8.35 -15.98 -46.74
CA SER A 796 9.21 -14.79 -46.67
C SER A 796 9.35 -14.15 -45.28
N ASN A 797 8.39 -14.37 -44.38
CA ASN A 797 8.38 -13.80 -43.04
C ASN A 797 8.77 -14.79 -41.94
N GLU A 798 9.56 -15.81 -42.31
CA GLU A 798 10.20 -16.69 -41.35
C GLU A 798 11.31 -15.99 -40.55
N ILE A 799 11.64 -16.59 -39.41
CA ILE A 799 12.85 -16.29 -38.65
C ILE A 799 13.91 -17.28 -39.15
N LYS A 800 14.70 -16.83 -40.13
CA LYS A 800 15.81 -17.56 -40.75
C LYS A 800 16.81 -18.02 -39.69
N ASN A 801 17.02 -19.34 -39.56
CA ASN A 801 18.07 -20.01 -38.76
C ASN A 801 18.60 -19.23 -37.52
N PRO A 802 17.74 -18.88 -36.54
CA PRO A 802 18.13 -17.99 -35.45
C PRO A 802 19.18 -18.64 -34.56
N TYR A 803 19.99 -17.82 -33.88
CA TYR A 803 20.91 -18.31 -32.86
C TYR A 803 20.24 -18.32 -31.48
N VAL A 804 20.42 -19.41 -30.73
CA VAL A 804 20.16 -19.43 -29.28
C VAL A 804 21.40 -18.96 -28.55
N VAL A 805 21.21 -18.01 -27.64
CA VAL A 805 22.26 -17.36 -26.85
C VAL A 805 22.41 -18.05 -25.50
N ALA A 806 23.65 -18.37 -25.11
CA ALA A 806 23.98 -18.87 -23.77
C ALA A 806 25.24 -18.19 -23.23
N THR A 807 25.22 -17.78 -21.97
CA THR A 807 26.41 -17.32 -21.25
C THR A 807 27.15 -18.53 -20.67
N GLU A 808 28.44 -18.63 -20.96
CA GLU A 808 29.23 -19.86 -20.77
C GLU A 808 30.52 -19.58 -19.98
N ALA A 809 31.14 -20.64 -19.44
CA ALA A 809 32.40 -20.56 -18.69
C ALA A 809 33.54 -21.25 -19.46
N ILE A 810 33.86 -20.74 -20.65
CA ILE A 810 34.86 -21.31 -21.56
C ILE A 810 36.15 -20.49 -21.47
N ALA A 811 37.30 -21.15 -21.59
CA ALA A 811 38.60 -20.47 -21.61
C ALA A 811 38.93 -19.92 -23.01
N LEU A 812 39.62 -18.78 -23.05
CA LEU A 812 40.26 -18.24 -24.27
C LEU A 812 41.22 -19.26 -24.90
N GLU A 813 41.29 -19.26 -26.23
CA GLU A 813 42.27 -20.05 -26.97
C GLU A 813 43.63 -19.35 -26.94
N THR A 814 44.71 -20.05 -26.59
CA THR A 814 46.05 -19.42 -26.61
C THR A 814 46.62 -19.40 -28.02
N LEU A 815 46.64 -18.23 -28.67
CA LEU A 815 47.27 -18.07 -29.97
C LEU A 815 48.78 -18.36 -29.90
N THR A 816 49.30 -18.95 -30.97
CA THR A 816 50.69 -19.45 -31.03
C THR A 816 51.52 -18.64 -32.01
N GLY A 817 52.84 -18.93 -32.10
CA GLY A 817 53.71 -18.32 -33.11
C GLY A 817 53.37 -18.63 -34.58
N ALA A 818 52.28 -19.35 -34.84
CA ALA A 818 51.68 -19.54 -36.17
C ALA A 818 50.51 -18.57 -36.48
N ALA A 819 50.11 -17.73 -35.52
CA ALA A 819 49.09 -16.71 -35.71
C ALA A 819 49.53 -15.63 -36.72
N THR A 820 48.58 -15.14 -37.50
CA THR A 820 48.79 -14.01 -38.41
C THR A 820 48.39 -12.72 -37.69
N THR A 821 49.36 -11.82 -37.50
CA THR A 821 49.11 -10.47 -36.96
C THR A 821 48.62 -9.54 -38.07
N LEU A 822 47.55 -8.80 -37.80
CA LEU A 822 46.97 -7.81 -38.71
C LEU A 822 47.49 -6.42 -38.34
N ALA A 823 48.06 -5.72 -39.32
CA ALA A 823 48.55 -4.35 -39.17
C ALA A 823 47.45 -3.37 -39.59
N LEU A 824 46.48 -3.16 -38.69
CA LEU A 824 45.40 -2.19 -38.83
C LEU A 824 45.77 -0.89 -38.09
N GLY A 825 45.23 0.24 -38.56
CA GLY A 825 45.21 1.49 -37.82
C GLY A 825 43.79 1.79 -37.32
N ASP A 826 43.58 3.01 -36.85
CA ASP A 826 42.26 3.60 -36.62
C ASP A 826 41.35 3.47 -37.88
N ASP A 827 40.07 3.17 -37.67
CA ASP A 827 39.02 2.93 -38.68
C ASP A 827 39.39 1.98 -39.86
N ALA A 828 40.34 1.07 -39.65
CA ALA A 828 40.88 0.24 -40.73
C ALA A 828 40.19 -1.12 -40.86
N ILE A 829 39.89 -1.52 -42.11
CA ILE A 829 39.39 -2.85 -42.47
C ILE A 829 40.40 -3.64 -43.29
N THR A 830 40.37 -4.97 -43.18
CA THR A 830 41.17 -5.87 -44.05
C THR A 830 40.54 -6.04 -45.44
N GLY A 831 41.31 -6.60 -46.38
CA GLY A 831 40.73 -7.32 -47.51
C GLY A 831 40.20 -8.70 -47.08
N ALA A 832 39.68 -9.47 -48.04
CA ALA A 832 39.20 -10.83 -47.80
C ALA A 832 40.33 -11.75 -47.28
N LEU A 833 40.04 -12.47 -46.19
CA LEU A 833 40.91 -13.47 -45.57
C LEU A 833 40.19 -14.83 -45.61
N PRO A 834 40.85 -15.93 -45.97
CA PRO A 834 40.20 -17.23 -46.05
C PRO A 834 39.92 -17.79 -44.65
N ILE A 835 38.67 -18.21 -44.39
CA ILE A 835 38.30 -18.96 -43.17
C ILE A 835 39.02 -20.32 -43.15
N GLY A 836 39.17 -20.90 -44.35
CA GLY A 836 39.82 -22.20 -44.58
C GLY A 836 38.87 -23.39 -44.53
N PHE A 837 37.61 -23.19 -44.13
CA PHE A 837 36.52 -24.17 -44.15
C PHE A 837 35.20 -23.47 -44.53
N ASP A 838 34.22 -24.25 -44.97
CA ASP A 838 32.86 -23.76 -45.20
C ASP A 838 32.20 -23.51 -43.84
N PHE A 839 31.71 -22.29 -43.63
CA PHE A 839 30.95 -21.88 -42.44
C PHE A 839 29.60 -21.32 -42.89
N GLU A 840 28.54 -21.55 -42.12
CA GLU A 840 27.21 -21.01 -42.41
C GLU A 840 26.82 -19.95 -41.36
N LEU A 841 26.54 -18.73 -41.83
CA LEU A 841 26.05 -17.62 -41.02
C LEU A 841 24.56 -17.41 -41.33
N TYR A 842 23.68 -17.67 -40.36
CA TYR A 842 22.22 -17.73 -40.59
C TYR A 842 21.79 -18.71 -41.72
N GLY A 843 22.62 -19.73 -42.00
CA GLY A 843 22.41 -20.70 -43.08
C GLY A 843 23.13 -20.36 -44.40
N GLU A 844 23.55 -19.10 -44.58
CA GLU A 844 24.28 -18.69 -45.77
C GLU A 844 25.76 -19.06 -45.72
N LYS A 845 26.26 -19.68 -46.79
CA LYS A 845 27.62 -20.22 -46.86
C LYS A 845 28.66 -19.15 -47.16
N VAL A 846 29.65 -19.06 -46.28
CA VAL A 846 30.77 -18.11 -46.38
C VAL A 846 32.11 -18.85 -46.31
N SER A 847 33.05 -18.43 -47.17
CA SER A 847 34.41 -19.00 -47.28
C SER A 847 35.52 -18.06 -46.81
N ASP A 848 35.20 -16.76 -46.74
CA ASP A 848 36.13 -15.68 -46.48
C ASP A 848 35.52 -14.73 -45.43
N PHE A 849 36.38 -14.10 -44.64
CA PHE A 849 36.02 -13.13 -43.62
C PHE A 849 36.91 -11.88 -43.73
N TYR A 850 36.48 -10.82 -43.06
CA TYR A 850 37.14 -9.53 -42.99
C TYR A 850 37.20 -9.10 -41.52
N VAL A 851 38.21 -8.31 -41.15
CA VAL A 851 38.40 -7.81 -39.78
C VAL A 851 38.43 -6.29 -39.80
N CYS A 852 37.70 -5.67 -38.86
CA CYS A 852 37.75 -4.23 -38.60
C CYS A 852 38.67 -3.93 -37.40
N SER A 853 39.25 -2.74 -37.31
CA SER A 853 39.92 -2.27 -36.08
C SER A 853 38.98 -2.26 -34.88
N ASN A 854 37.71 -1.98 -35.16
CA ASN A 854 36.68 -1.56 -34.22
C ASN A 854 35.87 -2.72 -33.63
N GLY A 855 36.54 -3.84 -33.31
CA GLY A 855 35.95 -4.89 -32.45
C GLY A 855 34.97 -5.87 -33.10
N PHE A 856 34.98 -6.04 -34.43
CA PHE A 856 34.12 -7.01 -35.12
C PHE A 856 34.78 -7.66 -36.35
N ILE A 857 34.21 -8.78 -36.79
CA ILE A 857 34.50 -9.41 -38.09
C ILE A 857 33.22 -9.47 -38.93
N TYR A 858 33.37 -9.58 -40.24
CA TYR A 858 32.22 -9.65 -41.16
C TYR A 858 32.54 -10.51 -42.39
N PHE A 859 31.50 -10.94 -43.11
CA PHE A 859 31.63 -11.99 -44.15
C PHE A 859 31.22 -11.57 -45.58
N THR A 860 30.71 -10.34 -45.75
CA THR A 860 30.39 -9.76 -47.07
C THR A 860 31.30 -8.56 -47.39
N PRO A 861 31.64 -8.24 -48.65
CA PRO A 861 32.59 -7.16 -48.95
C PRO A 861 32.21 -5.75 -48.46
N ASN A 862 30.96 -5.52 -48.02
CA ASN A 862 30.47 -4.24 -47.46
C ASN A 862 30.95 -3.00 -48.25
N THR A 863 30.82 -3.07 -49.58
CA THR A 863 31.46 -2.12 -50.50
C THR A 863 30.90 -0.71 -50.33
N GLY A 864 31.73 0.20 -49.80
CA GLY A 864 31.35 1.59 -49.54
C GLY A 864 31.08 1.92 -48.07
N MET A 865 31.36 1.00 -47.14
CA MET A 865 31.44 1.29 -45.70
C MET A 865 32.31 2.54 -45.46
N THR A 866 31.81 3.48 -44.66
CA THR A 866 32.53 4.69 -44.25
C THR A 866 33.15 4.55 -42.87
N ASP A 867 34.18 5.34 -42.59
CA ASP A 867 34.85 5.46 -41.29
C ASP A 867 33.85 5.67 -40.12
N ALA A 868 32.73 6.35 -40.37
CA ALA A 868 31.68 6.52 -39.35
C ALA A 868 30.90 5.22 -39.09
N GLN A 869 30.63 4.42 -40.12
CA GLN A 869 29.94 3.13 -40.01
C GLN A 869 30.84 2.04 -39.42
N SER A 870 32.17 2.12 -39.61
CA SER A 870 33.10 1.18 -38.99
C SER A 870 33.21 1.32 -37.47
N ARG A 871 32.93 2.49 -36.88
CA ARG A 871 33.07 2.75 -35.41
C ARG A 871 31.79 2.98 -34.64
N THR A 872 30.63 2.98 -35.29
CA THR A 872 29.35 3.24 -34.61
C THR A 872 28.68 1.93 -34.23
N ALA A 873 28.37 1.74 -32.95
CA ALA A 873 27.59 0.60 -32.48
C ALA A 873 26.21 0.53 -33.16
N GLN A 874 25.92 -0.58 -33.84
CA GLN A 874 24.63 -0.84 -34.47
C GLN A 874 23.67 -1.55 -33.51
N THR A 875 22.37 -1.30 -33.67
CA THR A 875 21.33 -2.12 -33.02
C THR A 875 20.99 -3.28 -33.94
N PHE A 876 21.42 -4.49 -33.64
CA PHE A 876 21.09 -5.65 -34.48
C PHE A 876 19.62 -6.09 -34.28
N PRO A 877 18.89 -6.45 -35.35
CA PRO A 877 19.28 -6.36 -36.77
C PRO A 877 19.24 -4.93 -37.34
N GLU A 878 20.25 -4.57 -38.13
CA GLU A 878 20.37 -3.31 -38.88
C GLU A 878 20.61 -3.60 -40.38
N PRO A 879 19.65 -3.30 -41.28
CA PRO A 879 19.80 -3.52 -42.71
C PRO A 879 20.89 -2.65 -43.40
N GLY A 880 21.40 -1.61 -42.74
CA GLY A 880 22.39 -0.69 -43.27
C GLY A 880 23.85 -1.05 -42.96
N ILE A 881 24.70 -1.08 -44.01
CA ILE A 881 26.15 -1.39 -43.97
C ILE A 881 26.88 -0.82 -42.73
N PRO A 882 27.73 -1.61 -42.03
CA PRO A 882 28.06 -3.01 -42.29
C PRO A 882 26.91 -3.99 -42.02
N ASN A 883 26.86 -5.09 -42.78
CA ASN A 883 25.99 -6.25 -42.55
C ASN A 883 26.85 -7.53 -42.49
N GLY A 884 26.28 -8.66 -42.07
CA GLY A 884 26.93 -9.96 -42.01
C GLY A 884 28.04 -10.02 -40.97
N ILE A 885 27.74 -9.57 -39.75
CA ILE A 885 28.70 -9.26 -38.69
C ILE A 885 28.73 -10.32 -37.59
N ILE A 886 29.92 -10.53 -37.00
CA ILE A 886 30.08 -11.02 -35.63
C ILE A 886 30.82 -9.94 -34.83
N ALA A 887 30.11 -9.28 -33.91
CA ALA A 887 30.61 -8.20 -33.09
C ALA A 887 31.00 -8.72 -31.71
N LEU A 888 32.22 -8.39 -31.28
CA LEU A 888 32.76 -8.70 -29.95
C LEU A 888 32.59 -7.50 -29.01
N PHE A 889 32.87 -6.31 -29.52
CA PHE A 889 32.61 -5.00 -28.89
C PHE A 889 32.68 -3.92 -29.98
N MET A 890 31.68 -3.88 -30.87
CA MET A 890 31.64 -2.91 -31.97
C MET A 890 31.53 -1.49 -31.42
N ASP A 891 32.65 -0.75 -31.50
CA ASP A 891 32.84 0.62 -31.00
C ASP A 891 34.20 1.19 -31.51
N ASP A 892 34.48 2.46 -31.23
CA ASP A 892 35.65 3.22 -31.72
C ASP A 892 36.99 2.76 -31.08
N LEU A 893 37.80 1.95 -31.79
CA LEU A 893 39.05 1.35 -31.26
C LEU A 893 40.29 1.70 -32.10
N ASP A 894 41.39 2.03 -31.43
CA ASP A 894 42.66 2.43 -32.07
C ASP A 894 43.80 1.41 -31.88
N PRO A 895 43.94 0.41 -32.77
CA PRO A 895 45.10 -0.50 -32.76
C PRO A 895 46.42 0.19 -33.13
N SER A 896 46.42 1.46 -33.55
CA SER A 896 47.64 2.26 -33.74
C SER A 896 48.14 2.92 -32.44
N ALA A 897 47.26 3.12 -31.45
CA ALA A 897 47.60 3.59 -30.11
C ALA A 897 48.14 2.47 -29.20
N GLY A 898 47.74 1.21 -29.41
CA GLY A 898 48.19 0.07 -28.62
C GLY A 898 47.56 -1.27 -29.01
N GLY A 899 47.96 -2.33 -28.33
CA GLY A 899 47.43 -3.68 -28.53
C GLY A 899 47.87 -4.38 -29.81
N THR A 900 47.27 -5.53 -30.10
CA THR A 900 47.41 -6.25 -31.38
C THR A 900 46.12 -6.95 -31.78
N ILE A 901 45.90 -7.06 -33.10
CA ILE A 901 44.82 -7.88 -33.67
C ILE A 901 45.45 -9.07 -34.40
N ARG A 902 44.98 -10.29 -34.14
CA ARG A 902 45.58 -11.55 -34.61
C ARG A 902 44.50 -12.54 -35.05
N TYR A 903 44.84 -13.47 -35.94
CA TYR A 903 43.98 -14.65 -36.18
C TYR A 903 44.76 -15.94 -36.39
N GLN A 904 44.15 -17.08 -36.06
CA GLN A 904 44.71 -18.41 -36.29
C GLN A 904 43.59 -19.44 -36.51
N VAL A 905 43.79 -20.37 -37.44
CA VAL A 905 42.94 -21.56 -37.59
C VAL A 905 43.54 -22.74 -36.81
N PHE A 906 42.71 -23.42 -36.04
CA PHE A 906 43.03 -24.57 -35.19
C PHE A 906 42.33 -25.84 -35.71
N GLY A 907 42.85 -27.00 -35.30
CA GLY A 907 42.26 -28.31 -35.62
C GLY A 907 42.56 -28.81 -37.03
N THR A 908 41.79 -29.81 -37.46
CA THR A 908 41.87 -30.44 -38.79
C THR A 908 40.47 -30.76 -39.28
N ALA A 909 40.24 -30.72 -40.59
CA ALA A 909 38.92 -31.02 -41.17
C ALA A 909 38.42 -32.42 -40.73
N PRO A 910 37.10 -32.58 -40.42
CA PRO A 910 36.01 -31.61 -40.53
C PRO A 910 35.68 -30.92 -39.18
N SER A 911 36.68 -30.62 -38.35
CA SER A 911 36.47 -30.02 -37.02
C SER A 911 37.54 -28.97 -36.70
N ARG A 912 37.66 -27.99 -37.59
CA ARG A 912 38.49 -26.79 -37.42
C ARG A 912 37.75 -25.68 -36.65
N LYS A 913 38.52 -24.75 -36.11
CA LYS A 913 38.04 -23.51 -35.50
C LYS A 913 38.87 -22.34 -36.01
N LEU A 914 38.25 -21.27 -36.48
CA LEU A 914 38.93 -19.98 -36.68
C LEU A 914 38.81 -19.19 -35.38
N VAL A 915 39.92 -18.61 -34.93
CA VAL A 915 39.97 -17.65 -33.82
C VAL A 915 40.50 -16.32 -34.34
N VAL A 916 39.77 -15.24 -34.07
CA VAL A 916 40.21 -13.85 -34.26
C VAL A 916 40.30 -13.20 -32.88
N GLU A 917 41.39 -12.51 -32.60
CA GLU A 917 41.75 -12.01 -31.28
C GLU A 917 42.09 -10.52 -31.33
N TYR A 918 41.56 -9.78 -30.36
CA TYR A 918 41.92 -8.41 -30.01
C TYR A 918 42.61 -8.47 -28.64
N ASP A 919 43.84 -8.00 -28.54
CA ASP A 919 44.71 -8.16 -27.37
C ASP A 919 45.20 -6.76 -26.93
N ASP A 920 44.63 -6.24 -25.84
CA ASP A 920 44.86 -4.92 -25.23
C ASP A 920 44.72 -3.75 -26.22
N VAL A 921 43.68 -3.77 -27.06
CA VAL A 921 43.40 -2.69 -28.04
C VAL A 921 42.72 -1.50 -27.31
N PRO A 922 43.30 -0.28 -27.34
CA PRO A 922 42.71 0.88 -26.70
C PRO A 922 41.41 1.35 -27.37
N TYR A 923 40.48 1.82 -26.55
CA TYR A 923 39.36 2.63 -27.02
C TYR A 923 39.86 4.02 -27.46
N TRP A 924 39.32 4.55 -28.57
CA TRP A 924 39.80 5.75 -29.25
C TRP A 924 40.03 6.93 -28.29
N ASN A 925 41.25 7.47 -28.30
CA ASN A 925 41.68 8.62 -27.49
C ASN A 925 41.48 8.45 -25.95
N THR A 926 41.50 7.23 -25.44
CA THR A 926 41.47 6.91 -23.99
C THR A 926 42.65 6.02 -23.57
N THR A 927 42.64 5.56 -22.32
CA THR A 927 43.52 4.49 -21.81
C THR A 927 42.78 3.18 -21.54
N ASP A 928 41.49 3.11 -21.87
CA ASP A 928 40.64 1.97 -21.57
C ASP A 928 40.89 0.88 -22.62
N LEU A 929 41.13 -0.35 -22.14
CA LEU A 929 41.56 -1.49 -22.95
C LEU A 929 40.39 -2.42 -23.24
N ASN A 930 40.40 -2.98 -24.45
CA ASN A 930 39.45 -3.97 -24.93
C ASN A 930 40.21 -5.21 -25.42
N SER A 931 39.90 -6.36 -24.82
CA SER A 931 40.60 -7.62 -25.04
C SER A 931 39.58 -8.75 -25.13
N GLY A 932 39.75 -9.64 -26.12
CA GLY A 932 38.84 -10.75 -26.34
C GLY A 932 39.03 -11.50 -27.65
N GLN A 933 38.20 -12.52 -27.87
CA GLN A 933 38.29 -13.45 -29.01
C GLN A 933 36.92 -13.76 -29.62
N ILE A 934 36.91 -13.92 -30.94
CA ILE A 934 35.78 -14.48 -31.71
C ILE A 934 36.19 -15.87 -32.19
N HIS A 935 35.38 -16.88 -31.88
CA HIS A 935 35.51 -18.25 -32.37
C HIS A 935 34.39 -18.57 -33.36
N ILE A 936 34.72 -19.20 -34.49
CA ILE A 936 33.73 -19.87 -35.36
C ILE A 936 34.17 -21.31 -35.64
N TYR A 937 33.22 -22.25 -35.64
CA TYR A 937 33.47 -23.70 -35.64
C TYR A 937 32.99 -24.39 -36.93
N GLU A 938 33.85 -25.19 -37.53
CA GLU A 938 33.54 -26.00 -38.73
C GLU A 938 32.46 -27.06 -38.43
N GLY A 939 31.43 -27.12 -39.25
CA GLY A 939 30.41 -28.17 -39.24
C GLY A 939 29.34 -28.08 -38.15
N THR A 940 29.58 -27.36 -37.05
CA THR A 940 28.53 -27.02 -36.07
C THR A 940 27.98 -25.62 -36.27
N ASN A 941 28.69 -24.75 -37.01
CA ASN A 941 28.35 -23.35 -37.26
C ASN A 941 28.12 -22.51 -35.98
N VAL A 942 28.61 -23.01 -34.83
CA VAL A 942 28.59 -22.31 -33.55
C VAL A 942 29.54 -21.12 -33.61
N ILE A 943 29.14 -20.03 -32.95
CA ILE A 943 29.96 -18.83 -32.74
C ILE A 943 30.15 -18.66 -31.23
N GLU A 944 31.33 -18.23 -30.80
CA GLU A 944 31.55 -17.79 -29.42
C GLU A 944 32.29 -16.46 -29.40
N THR A 945 31.80 -15.50 -28.63
CA THR A 945 32.46 -14.21 -28.37
C THR A 945 32.93 -14.17 -26.93
N HIS A 946 34.23 -14.00 -26.72
CA HIS A 946 34.90 -14.06 -25.42
C HIS A 946 35.49 -12.69 -25.09
N VAL A 947 34.81 -11.86 -24.30
CA VAL A 947 35.33 -10.57 -23.84
C VAL A 947 36.05 -10.77 -22.51
N SER A 948 37.36 -10.60 -22.48
CA SER A 948 38.16 -10.74 -21.25
C SER A 948 38.31 -9.43 -20.50
N VAL A 949 38.36 -8.31 -21.23
CA VAL A 949 38.40 -6.94 -20.70
C VAL A 949 37.60 -6.05 -21.64
N ALA A 950 36.69 -5.23 -21.10
CA ALA A 950 36.10 -4.07 -21.77
C ALA A 950 35.85 -3.01 -20.70
N THR A 951 36.71 -1.99 -20.64
CA THR A 951 36.79 -1.07 -19.49
C THR A 951 36.07 0.25 -19.68
N ASP A 952 35.85 0.66 -20.93
CA ASP A 952 34.97 1.78 -21.26
C ASP A 952 33.49 1.41 -21.00
N GLY A 953 32.72 2.38 -20.47
CA GLY A 953 31.28 2.25 -20.22
C GLY A 953 30.37 2.79 -21.34
N GLY A 954 30.95 3.24 -22.44
CA GLY A 954 30.30 3.70 -23.67
C GLY A 954 29.48 2.62 -24.38
N THR A 955 28.72 3.10 -25.36
CA THR A 955 27.65 2.33 -26.03
C THR A 955 28.22 1.46 -27.15
N LYS A 956 28.20 0.14 -26.95
CA LYS A 956 28.80 -0.85 -27.86
C LYS A 956 27.96 -2.10 -28.07
N THR A 957 28.21 -2.78 -29.19
CA THR A 957 27.44 -3.98 -29.58
C THR A 957 28.26 -5.27 -29.52
N LEU A 958 27.69 -6.29 -28.90
CA LEU A 958 28.14 -7.69 -28.98
C LEU A 958 26.97 -8.54 -29.47
N GLY A 959 27.17 -9.24 -30.58
CA GLY A 959 26.13 -10.00 -31.27
C GLY A 959 26.57 -10.60 -32.60
N VAL A 960 25.60 -11.22 -33.27
CA VAL A 960 25.74 -11.83 -34.60
C VAL A 960 24.61 -11.30 -35.49
N GLU A 961 24.90 -11.09 -36.78
CA GLU A 961 23.96 -10.58 -37.76
C GLU A 961 24.08 -11.29 -39.12
N SER A 962 22.95 -11.44 -39.79
CA SER A 962 22.81 -12.02 -41.13
C SER A 962 23.52 -11.19 -42.22
N ILE A 963 23.83 -11.84 -43.35
CA ILE A 963 24.53 -11.20 -44.48
C ILE A 963 23.76 -9.99 -45.03
N ASP A 964 22.44 -10.02 -44.98
CA ASP A 964 21.55 -8.96 -45.46
C ASP A 964 21.11 -7.97 -44.37
N GLY A 965 21.46 -8.20 -43.10
CA GLY A 965 21.06 -7.34 -41.97
C GLY A 965 19.57 -7.42 -41.60
N ASP A 966 18.85 -8.42 -42.09
CA ASP A 966 17.42 -8.65 -41.83
C ASP A 966 17.16 -9.46 -40.54
N ALA A 967 18.11 -10.31 -40.16
CA ALA A 967 18.11 -11.07 -38.90
C ALA A 967 19.37 -10.81 -38.06
N GLY A 968 19.22 -10.77 -36.74
CA GLY A 968 20.28 -10.47 -35.78
C GLY A 968 20.01 -11.07 -34.41
N THR A 969 21.06 -11.30 -33.62
CA THR A 969 20.97 -11.94 -32.30
C THR A 969 22.06 -11.43 -31.37
N THR A 970 21.65 -10.95 -30.19
CA THR A 970 22.51 -10.32 -29.18
C THR A 970 22.24 -10.89 -27.79
N HIS A 971 23.17 -10.74 -26.86
CA HIS A 971 22.85 -10.91 -25.44
C HIS A 971 21.98 -9.71 -24.97
N PRO A 972 20.96 -9.88 -24.10
CA PRO A 972 19.98 -8.82 -23.79
C PRO A 972 20.57 -7.49 -23.27
N ALA A 973 21.77 -7.53 -22.69
CA ALA A 973 22.45 -6.37 -22.13
C ALA A 973 23.54 -5.76 -23.05
N THR A 974 23.68 -6.22 -24.31
CA THR A 974 24.81 -5.86 -25.18
C THR A 974 24.44 -5.42 -26.60
N ASN A 975 23.18 -5.08 -26.86
CA ASN A 975 22.75 -4.52 -28.14
C ASN A 975 22.73 -2.99 -28.06
N ASN A 976 23.67 -2.30 -28.71
CA ASN A 976 23.79 -0.84 -28.73
C ASN A 976 23.60 -0.19 -27.33
N SER A 977 24.34 -0.68 -26.34
CA SER A 977 24.14 -0.37 -24.91
C SER A 977 25.46 -0.14 -24.17
N GLY A 978 25.41 0.60 -23.07
CA GLY A 978 26.58 0.87 -22.22
C GLY A 978 26.85 -0.29 -21.26
N TRP A 979 27.99 -0.97 -21.41
CA TRP A 979 28.39 -2.09 -20.55
C TRP A 979 29.91 -2.17 -20.39
N THR A 980 30.36 -2.73 -19.25
CA THR A 980 31.78 -2.98 -18.93
C THR A 980 31.97 -4.44 -18.53
N VAL A 981 33.10 -5.04 -18.89
CA VAL A 981 33.50 -6.39 -18.45
C VAL A 981 34.85 -6.32 -17.75
N ALA A 982 34.88 -6.74 -16.49
CA ALA A 982 36.07 -6.99 -15.69
C ALA A 982 36.13 -8.46 -15.28
N SER A 983 37.31 -8.97 -14.95
CA SER A 983 37.54 -10.39 -14.64
C SER A 983 36.60 -10.94 -13.54
N PRO A 984 35.91 -12.09 -13.75
CA PRO A 984 36.01 -12.99 -14.90
C PRO A 984 35.28 -12.48 -16.15
N GLY A 985 35.88 -12.70 -17.32
CA GLY A 985 35.35 -12.25 -18.61
C GLY A 985 33.99 -12.84 -18.99
N LEU A 986 33.32 -12.17 -19.94
CA LEU A 986 32.02 -12.55 -20.48
C LEU A 986 32.22 -13.45 -21.72
N VAL A 987 31.68 -14.67 -21.70
CA VAL A 987 31.63 -15.53 -22.88
C VAL A 987 30.19 -15.78 -23.28
N ILE A 988 29.84 -15.38 -24.50
CA ILE A 988 28.54 -15.65 -25.11
C ILE A 988 28.73 -16.67 -26.23
N ARG A 989 27.96 -17.75 -26.18
CA ARG A 989 27.85 -18.77 -27.23
C ARG A 989 26.55 -18.55 -27.99
N PHE A 990 26.64 -18.52 -29.31
CA PHE A 990 25.53 -18.50 -30.25
C PHE A 990 25.46 -19.86 -30.93
N THR A 991 24.36 -20.58 -30.72
CA THR A 991 24.12 -21.91 -31.29
C THR A 991 23.02 -21.82 -32.36
N PRO A 992 23.31 -22.07 -33.65
CA PRO A 992 22.32 -21.94 -34.71
C PRO A 992 21.20 -22.96 -34.53
N GLN A 993 19.97 -22.53 -34.82
CA GLN A 993 18.76 -23.37 -34.85
C GLN A 993 18.30 -23.59 -36.29
N ALA A 994 17.38 -24.52 -36.48
CA ALA A 994 16.59 -24.62 -37.71
C ALA A 994 15.67 -23.37 -37.87
N PRO A 995 15.15 -23.09 -39.07
CA PRO A 995 14.22 -21.99 -39.29
C PRO A 995 12.99 -22.10 -38.38
N SER A 996 12.43 -20.96 -38.00
CA SER A 996 11.31 -20.87 -37.07
C SER A 996 10.38 -19.72 -37.42
N PHE A 997 9.25 -19.60 -36.73
CA PHE A 997 8.25 -18.58 -37.00
C PHE A 997 7.85 -17.88 -35.71
N ALA A 998 7.45 -16.62 -35.80
CA ALA A 998 6.95 -15.88 -34.65
C ALA A 998 5.76 -16.61 -34.01
N GLN A 999 5.73 -16.67 -32.68
CA GLN A 999 4.58 -17.21 -31.97
C GLN A 999 3.34 -16.34 -32.22
N ASN A 1000 2.16 -16.97 -32.24
CA ASN A 1000 0.87 -16.27 -32.27
C ASN A 1000 0.15 -16.59 -30.96
N CYS A 1001 -0.24 -15.55 -30.20
CA CYS A 1001 -0.87 -15.71 -28.89
C CYS A 1001 -0.10 -16.67 -27.96
N GLY A 1002 1.23 -16.54 -27.91
CA GLY A 1002 2.11 -17.37 -27.07
C GLY A 1002 2.27 -18.84 -27.48
N ASN A 1003 1.69 -19.27 -28.61
CA ASN A 1003 1.85 -20.63 -29.13
C ASN A 1003 2.77 -20.69 -30.37
N ASN A 1004 3.45 -21.83 -30.53
CA ASN A 1004 4.25 -22.10 -31.72
C ASN A 1004 3.33 -22.37 -32.92
N VAL A 1005 3.55 -21.64 -34.01
CA VAL A 1005 2.86 -21.85 -35.28
C VAL A 1005 3.40 -23.09 -35.98
N SER A 1006 2.49 -23.97 -36.43
CA SER A 1006 2.79 -25.18 -37.18
C SER A 1006 2.43 -25.02 -38.66
N PHE A 1007 3.21 -25.66 -39.53
CA PHE A 1007 3.11 -25.48 -40.98
C PHE A 1007 2.72 -26.77 -41.70
N THR A 1008 1.86 -26.65 -42.70
CA THR A 1008 1.59 -27.72 -43.67
C THR A 1008 1.58 -27.16 -45.09
N LEU A 1009 2.23 -27.89 -46.00
CA LEU A 1009 2.29 -27.60 -47.43
C LEU A 1009 1.34 -28.53 -48.19
N SER A 1010 0.69 -28.04 -49.25
CA SER A 1010 -0.14 -28.88 -50.13
C SER A 1010 0.68 -29.92 -50.91
N GLU A 1011 1.96 -29.65 -51.14
CA GLU A 1011 2.89 -30.51 -51.86
C GLU A 1011 4.33 -30.27 -51.37
N THR A 1012 5.13 -31.33 -51.23
CA THR A 1012 6.48 -31.29 -50.65
C THR A 1012 7.53 -32.10 -51.42
N ASN A 1013 7.11 -32.89 -52.41
CA ASN A 1013 7.99 -33.78 -53.16
C ASN A 1013 7.73 -33.57 -54.64
N PHE A 1014 8.78 -33.18 -55.36
CA PHE A 1014 8.74 -32.85 -56.78
C PHE A 1014 9.69 -33.76 -57.56
N THR A 1015 9.36 -34.00 -58.82
CA THR A 1015 10.05 -34.90 -59.72
C THR A 1015 10.16 -34.28 -61.12
N CYS A 1016 10.74 -35.00 -62.08
CA CYS A 1016 10.73 -34.55 -63.47
C CYS A 1016 9.33 -34.45 -64.10
N LEU A 1017 8.27 -34.97 -63.46
CA LEU A 1017 6.88 -34.78 -63.88
C LEU A 1017 6.41 -33.33 -63.68
N ASP A 1018 6.95 -32.68 -62.66
CA ASP A 1018 6.42 -31.43 -62.10
C ASP A 1018 7.16 -30.20 -62.64
N VAL A 1019 8.10 -30.40 -63.57
CA VAL A 1019 8.92 -29.36 -64.19
C VAL A 1019 8.07 -28.26 -64.85
N GLY A 1020 8.34 -27.00 -64.48
CA GLY A 1020 7.49 -25.85 -64.75
C GLY A 1020 6.99 -25.19 -63.46
N GLU A 1021 5.98 -24.32 -63.58
CA GLU A 1021 5.35 -23.64 -62.44
C GLU A 1021 4.30 -24.52 -61.76
N ASN A 1022 4.36 -24.66 -60.43
CA ASN A 1022 3.38 -25.36 -59.60
C ASN A 1022 2.87 -24.43 -58.49
N GLN A 1023 1.63 -24.61 -58.05
CA GLN A 1023 1.00 -23.75 -57.03
C GLN A 1023 0.92 -24.49 -55.71
N VAL A 1024 1.72 -24.08 -54.73
CA VAL A 1024 1.78 -24.70 -53.39
C VAL A 1024 1.06 -23.82 -52.39
N THR A 1025 0.08 -24.39 -51.69
CA THR A 1025 -0.61 -23.70 -50.59
C THR A 1025 0.10 -24.00 -49.27
N VAL A 1026 0.51 -22.95 -48.56
CA VAL A 1026 1.03 -23.01 -47.19
C VAL A 1026 -0.14 -22.76 -46.23
N THR A 1027 -0.25 -23.57 -45.18
CA THR A 1027 -1.20 -23.38 -44.07
C THR A 1027 -0.41 -23.27 -42.77
N ALA A 1028 -0.64 -22.18 -42.04
CA ALA A 1028 -0.12 -21.91 -40.71
C ALA A 1028 -1.24 -22.06 -39.67
N ASP A 1029 -1.02 -22.86 -38.63
CA ASP A 1029 -1.97 -23.17 -37.55
C ASP A 1029 -1.28 -23.01 -36.19
N ASP A 1030 -1.82 -22.15 -35.33
CA ASP A 1030 -1.29 -21.84 -33.99
C ASP A 1030 -1.78 -22.78 -32.87
N GLY A 1031 -2.69 -23.71 -33.17
CA GLY A 1031 -3.30 -24.62 -32.20
C GLY A 1031 -4.36 -24.00 -31.26
N ASN A 1032 -4.53 -22.67 -31.28
CA ASN A 1032 -5.59 -21.93 -30.58
C ASN A 1032 -6.80 -21.64 -31.48
N GLY A 1033 -6.74 -22.01 -32.76
CA GLY A 1033 -7.81 -21.84 -33.75
C GLY A 1033 -7.55 -20.70 -34.73
N GLY A 1034 -6.39 -20.04 -34.65
CA GLY A 1034 -5.89 -19.11 -35.65
C GLY A 1034 -5.30 -19.87 -36.83
N ILE A 1035 -5.90 -19.69 -38.02
CA ILE A 1035 -5.48 -20.42 -39.23
C ILE A 1035 -5.35 -19.46 -40.40
N SER A 1036 -4.12 -19.34 -40.91
CA SER A 1036 -3.81 -18.54 -42.09
C SER A 1036 -3.34 -19.42 -43.25
N THR A 1037 -3.70 -19.03 -44.47
CA THR A 1037 -3.23 -19.69 -45.70
C THR A 1037 -2.72 -18.68 -46.71
N CYS A 1038 -1.70 -19.07 -47.47
CA CYS A 1038 -1.22 -18.34 -48.63
C CYS A 1038 -0.79 -19.34 -49.73
N THR A 1039 -0.50 -18.83 -50.93
CA THR A 1039 -0.06 -19.66 -52.05
C THR A 1039 1.23 -19.09 -52.64
N ALA A 1040 2.19 -19.98 -52.91
CA ALA A 1040 3.48 -19.72 -53.53
C ALA A 1040 3.57 -20.43 -54.89
N THR A 1041 4.26 -19.81 -55.84
CA THR A 1041 4.60 -20.43 -57.13
C THR A 1041 5.96 -21.10 -57.02
N VAL A 1042 5.99 -22.42 -57.13
CA VAL A 1042 7.22 -23.22 -57.09
C VAL A 1042 7.60 -23.62 -58.51
N THR A 1043 8.65 -22.97 -59.03
CA THR A 1043 9.21 -23.24 -60.36
C THR A 1043 10.21 -24.38 -60.27
N VAL A 1044 9.83 -25.56 -60.76
CA VAL A 1044 10.66 -26.77 -60.72
C VAL A 1044 11.56 -26.81 -61.95
N VAL A 1045 12.87 -26.75 -61.73
CA VAL A 1045 13.91 -26.74 -62.76
C VAL A 1045 14.57 -28.13 -62.84
N PRO A 1046 14.67 -28.75 -64.02
CA PRO A 1046 15.23 -30.09 -64.16
C PRO A 1046 16.74 -30.10 -63.95
N ASN A 1047 17.27 -31.24 -63.49
CA ASN A 1047 18.72 -31.40 -63.42
C ASN A 1047 19.33 -31.42 -64.84
N PRO A 1048 20.48 -30.75 -65.09
CA PRO A 1048 21.15 -30.81 -66.40
C PRO A 1048 21.44 -32.24 -66.90
N ALA A 1049 21.62 -33.22 -66.00
CA ALA A 1049 21.82 -34.62 -66.37
C ALA A 1049 20.55 -35.32 -66.92
N GLN A 1050 19.36 -34.80 -66.62
CA GLN A 1050 18.07 -35.30 -67.11
C GLN A 1050 17.55 -34.54 -68.33
N LEU A 1051 18.18 -33.42 -68.70
CA LEU A 1051 17.81 -32.65 -69.86
C LEU A 1051 18.22 -33.37 -71.14
N THR A 1052 17.36 -33.32 -72.16
CA THR A 1052 17.77 -33.50 -73.55
C THR A 1052 17.13 -32.41 -74.40
N THR A 1053 17.97 -31.71 -75.15
CA THR A 1053 17.60 -30.50 -75.90
C THR A 1053 17.68 -30.78 -77.38
N TYR A 1054 16.61 -30.47 -78.12
CA TYR A 1054 16.62 -30.50 -79.58
C TYR A 1054 16.93 -29.12 -80.16
N ASN A 1055 18.07 -29.01 -80.85
CA ASN A 1055 18.40 -27.87 -81.69
C ASN A 1055 19.01 -28.36 -83.02
N GLY A 1056 18.16 -28.91 -83.90
CA GLY A 1056 18.56 -29.61 -85.13
C GLY A 1056 19.04 -31.05 -84.91
N SER A 1057 19.58 -31.35 -83.72
CA SER A 1057 19.83 -32.69 -83.19
C SER A 1057 19.64 -32.70 -81.66
N TRP A 1058 19.38 -33.88 -81.09
CA TRP A 1058 19.36 -34.08 -79.64
C TRP A 1058 20.79 -34.13 -79.07
N ASP A 1059 21.06 -33.35 -78.03
CA ASP A 1059 22.37 -33.29 -77.35
C ASP A 1059 22.66 -34.51 -76.47
N ASN A 1060 21.65 -35.05 -75.78
CA ASN A 1060 21.74 -36.16 -74.84
C ASN A 1060 20.96 -37.41 -75.31
N GLY A 1061 20.74 -37.52 -76.64
CA GLY A 1061 19.98 -38.60 -77.26
C GLY A 1061 18.46 -38.37 -77.24
N LEU A 1062 17.71 -39.27 -77.90
CA LEU A 1062 16.24 -39.15 -77.98
C LEU A 1062 15.64 -39.22 -76.56
N PRO A 1063 14.71 -38.32 -76.19
CA PRO A 1063 14.04 -38.36 -74.89
C PRO A 1063 13.34 -39.69 -74.62
N ASN A 1064 13.24 -39.99 -73.34
CA ASN A 1064 12.49 -41.10 -72.77
C ASN A 1064 11.78 -40.66 -71.47
N THR A 1065 11.03 -41.57 -70.84
CA THR A 1065 10.19 -41.29 -69.67
C THR A 1065 10.92 -40.80 -68.41
N THR A 1066 12.25 -40.77 -68.37
CA THR A 1066 13.04 -40.21 -67.24
C THR A 1066 13.85 -38.97 -67.60
N SER A 1067 13.66 -38.40 -68.79
CA SER A 1067 14.34 -37.20 -69.27
C SER A 1067 13.35 -36.11 -69.66
N VAL A 1068 13.70 -34.85 -69.41
CA VAL A 1068 12.92 -33.69 -69.87
C VAL A 1068 13.28 -33.37 -71.30
N ALA A 1069 12.28 -33.29 -72.17
CA ALA A 1069 12.45 -32.97 -73.59
C ALA A 1069 12.29 -31.46 -73.81
N THR A 1070 13.39 -30.76 -74.04
CA THR A 1070 13.39 -29.32 -74.36
C THR A 1070 13.56 -29.11 -75.86
N PHE A 1071 12.72 -28.29 -76.46
CA PHE A 1071 12.72 -28.02 -77.88
C PHE A 1071 13.17 -26.58 -78.13
N ALA A 1072 14.47 -26.39 -78.33
CA ALA A 1072 15.11 -25.11 -78.65
C ALA A 1072 15.15 -24.82 -80.17
N GLY A 1073 14.48 -25.64 -80.98
CA GLY A 1073 14.38 -25.48 -82.42
C GLY A 1073 13.28 -26.37 -83.02
N ASN A 1074 12.88 -26.06 -84.26
CA ASN A 1074 11.70 -26.67 -84.87
C ASN A 1074 11.80 -28.19 -85.01
N TYR A 1075 10.87 -28.92 -84.39
CA TYR A 1075 10.81 -30.38 -84.41
C TYR A 1075 9.57 -30.88 -85.14
N ASN A 1076 9.68 -31.98 -85.87
CA ASN A 1076 8.54 -32.66 -86.46
C ASN A 1076 8.62 -34.14 -86.09
N THR A 1077 7.53 -34.72 -85.57
CA THR A 1077 7.52 -36.09 -85.03
C THR A 1077 7.78 -37.17 -86.09
N SER A 1078 7.82 -36.85 -87.38
CA SER A 1078 8.28 -37.75 -88.43
C SER A 1078 9.80 -38.04 -88.36
N ALA A 1079 10.54 -37.22 -87.62
CA ALA A 1079 11.91 -37.53 -87.20
C ALA A 1079 11.98 -38.53 -86.01
N GLY A 1080 10.87 -38.73 -85.30
CA GLY A 1080 10.73 -39.62 -84.14
C GLY A 1080 9.55 -39.21 -83.25
N ASN A 1081 8.78 -40.18 -82.77
CA ASN A 1081 7.82 -39.94 -81.69
C ASN A 1081 8.56 -39.62 -80.39
N ILE A 1082 7.94 -38.83 -79.52
CA ILE A 1082 8.52 -38.39 -78.26
C ILE A 1082 7.85 -39.13 -77.10
N GLU A 1083 8.67 -39.72 -76.25
CA GLU A 1083 8.31 -40.16 -74.89
C GLU A 1083 9.19 -39.34 -73.95
N ALA A 1084 8.64 -38.57 -73.03
CA ALA A 1084 9.41 -37.68 -72.14
C ALA A 1084 8.86 -37.74 -70.71
N CYS A 1085 9.67 -37.38 -69.71
CA CYS A 1085 9.16 -37.17 -68.36
C CYS A 1085 8.27 -35.91 -68.32
N SER A 1086 8.77 -34.81 -68.89
CA SER A 1086 8.06 -33.56 -69.14
C SER A 1086 8.57 -32.91 -70.44
N CYS A 1087 7.83 -31.96 -70.99
CA CYS A 1087 8.18 -31.29 -72.25
C CYS A 1087 8.24 -29.77 -72.09
N ILE A 1088 9.23 -29.10 -72.70
CA ILE A 1088 9.37 -27.64 -72.74
C ILE A 1088 9.56 -27.21 -74.19
N VAL A 1089 8.73 -26.29 -74.69
CA VAL A 1089 8.80 -25.74 -76.04
C VAL A 1089 9.22 -24.28 -75.98
N ASP A 1090 10.50 -24.00 -76.26
CA ASP A 1090 11.06 -22.65 -76.17
C ASP A 1090 10.38 -21.68 -77.13
N ALA A 1091 10.40 -20.37 -76.81
CA ALA A 1091 9.64 -19.31 -77.49
C ALA A 1091 9.81 -19.25 -79.03
N ASP A 1092 10.99 -19.61 -79.56
CA ASP A 1092 11.29 -19.59 -81.00
C ASP A 1092 11.08 -20.95 -81.71
N ALA A 1093 10.64 -21.99 -80.99
CA ALA A 1093 10.49 -23.34 -81.52
C ALA A 1093 9.04 -23.67 -81.93
N THR A 1094 8.89 -24.32 -83.08
CA THR A 1094 7.65 -24.94 -83.54
C THR A 1094 7.77 -26.46 -83.53
N ILE A 1095 6.94 -27.13 -82.75
CA ILE A 1095 6.78 -28.58 -82.80
C ILE A 1095 5.56 -28.92 -83.63
N THR A 1096 5.70 -29.83 -84.60
CA THR A 1096 4.60 -30.39 -85.38
C THR A 1096 4.43 -31.87 -85.07
N VAL A 1097 3.28 -32.22 -84.49
CA VAL A 1097 2.88 -33.60 -84.20
C VAL A 1097 2.06 -34.13 -85.39
N GLY A 1098 2.69 -34.92 -86.24
CA GLY A 1098 2.14 -35.41 -87.50
C GLY A 1098 1.04 -36.47 -87.35
N ALA A 1099 0.32 -36.73 -88.45
CA ALA A 1099 -0.78 -37.68 -88.50
C ALA A 1099 -0.33 -39.12 -88.13
N GLY A 1100 -0.88 -39.67 -87.03
CA GLY A 1100 -0.53 -40.99 -86.50
C GLY A 1100 0.76 -41.03 -85.67
N GLU A 1101 1.38 -39.88 -85.44
CA GLU A 1101 2.56 -39.69 -84.60
C GLU A 1101 2.16 -39.07 -83.25
N TYR A 1102 3.09 -39.07 -82.28
CA TYR A 1102 2.77 -38.62 -80.93
C TYR A 1102 3.92 -37.96 -80.16
N ILE A 1103 3.49 -37.13 -79.20
CA ILE A 1103 4.25 -36.75 -78.02
C ILE A 1103 3.51 -37.33 -76.82
N ARG A 1104 4.19 -38.17 -76.03
CA ARG A 1104 3.72 -38.64 -74.74
C ARG A 1104 4.62 -38.06 -73.64
N SER A 1105 4.10 -37.09 -72.92
CA SER A 1105 4.70 -36.58 -71.68
C SER A 1105 4.18 -37.41 -70.51
N GLN A 1106 5.03 -37.78 -69.55
CA GLN A 1106 4.52 -38.38 -68.32
C GLN A 1106 3.80 -37.30 -67.48
N GLY A 1107 4.42 -36.13 -67.31
CA GLY A 1107 3.92 -34.99 -66.55
C GLY A 1107 3.73 -33.71 -67.39
N ASN A 1108 4.09 -32.56 -66.81
CA ASN A 1108 3.81 -31.22 -67.29
C ASN A 1108 4.34 -30.94 -68.71
N ILE A 1109 3.66 -30.04 -69.43
CA ILE A 1109 4.07 -29.52 -70.73
C ILE A 1109 4.07 -27.98 -70.68
N THR A 1110 5.22 -27.36 -70.90
CA THR A 1110 5.35 -25.91 -71.06
C THR A 1110 5.48 -25.56 -72.54
N VAL A 1111 4.67 -24.62 -73.03
CA VAL A 1111 4.66 -24.16 -74.43
C VAL A 1111 4.82 -22.63 -74.46
N ASP A 1112 6.05 -22.17 -74.64
CA ASP A 1112 6.35 -20.76 -74.92
C ASP A 1112 6.36 -20.47 -76.43
N GLY A 1113 6.73 -21.47 -77.23
CA GLY A 1113 6.75 -21.41 -78.70
C GLY A 1113 5.43 -21.79 -79.36
N THR A 1114 5.48 -22.72 -80.32
CA THR A 1114 4.28 -23.23 -81.01
C THR A 1114 4.20 -24.75 -80.96
N LEU A 1115 3.09 -25.29 -80.46
CA LEU A 1115 2.73 -26.70 -80.54
C LEU A 1115 1.60 -26.87 -81.57
N GLN A 1116 1.95 -27.36 -82.75
CA GLN A 1116 1.04 -27.70 -83.83
C GLN A 1116 0.74 -29.21 -83.78
N VAL A 1117 -0.53 -29.58 -83.68
CA VAL A 1117 -0.99 -30.98 -83.73
C VAL A 1117 -1.82 -31.16 -85.00
N ASP A 1118 -1.34 -31.95 -85.95
CA ASP A 1118 -2.03 -32.19 -87.22
C ASP A 1118 -3.17 -33.20 -87.04
N HIS A 1119 -4.06 -33.31 -88.03
CA HIS A 1119 -5.16 -34.27 -88.00
C HIS A 1119 -4.65 -35.71 -87.79
N GLN A 1120 -5.11 -36.37 -86.72
CA GLN A 1120 -4.65 -37.68 -86.20
C GLN A 1120 -3.28 -37.69 -85.47
N GLY A 1121 -2.63 -36.54 -85.26
CA GLY A 1121 -1.54 -36.41 -84.30
C GLY A 1121 -2.05 -36.54 -82.86
N SER A 1122 -1.19 -37.00 -81.94
CA SER A 1122 -1.57 -37.23 -80.53
C SER A 1122 -0.59 -36.59 -79.55
N VAL A 1123 -1.06 -35.63 -78.76
CA VAL A 1123 -0.35 -35.18 -77.54
C VAL A 1123 -1.05 -35.82 -76.35
N VAL A 1124 -0.28 -36.53 -75.52
CA VAL A 1124 -0.78 -37.32 -74.39
C VAL A 1124 0.02 -36.98 -73.15
N GLN A 1125 -0.64 -36.47 -72.11
CA GLN A 1125 -0.11 -36.49 -70.74
C GLN A 1125 -0.60 -37.77 -70.06
N VAL A 1126 0.29 -38.45 -69.34
CA VAL A 1126 -0.02 -39.74 -68.69
C VAL A 1126 -0.52 -39.54 -67.26
N ASP A 1127 0.09 -38.61 -66.53
CA ASP A 1127 -0.35 -38.22 -65.21
C ASP A 1127 -1.64 -37.37 -65.30
N PRO A 1128 -2.75 -37.77 -64.65
CA PRO A 1128 -3.98 -36.99 -64.63
C PRO A 1128 -3.90 -35.68 -63.82
N SER A 1129 -2.85 -35.42 -63.02
CA SER A 1129 -2.62 -34.12 -62.35
C SER A 1129 -1.79 -33.14 -63.18
N ALA A 1130 -1.12 -33.61 -64.25
CA ALA A 1130 -0.21 -32.79 -65.04
C ALA A 1130 -0.90 -31.59 -65.70
N THR A 1131 -0.20 -30.46 -65.71
CA THR A 1131 -0.68 -29.19 -66.24
C THR A 1131 -0.09 -28.88 -67.62
N VAL A 1132 -0.67 -27.90 -68.30
CA VAL A 1132 -0.10 -27.31 -69.51
C VAL A 1132 0.03 -25.80 -69.31
N LEU A 1133 1.27 -25.31 -69.21
CA LEU A 1133 1.57 -23.88 -69.22
C LEU A 1133 1.67 -23.43 -70.68
N ASN A 1134 0.80 -22.52 -71.12
CA ASN A 1134 0.74 -22.05 -72.51
C ASN A 1134 0.95 -20.54 -72.58
N ASN A 1135 2.21 -20.13 -72.74
CA ASN A 1135 2.63 -18.75 -72.98
C ASN A 1135 2.68 -18.42 -74.48
N GLY A 1136 2.75 -19.45 -75.33
CA GLY A 1136 2.83 -19.37 -76.78
C GLY A 1136 1.52 -19.71 -77.50
N THR A 1137 1.61 -20.58 -78.51
CA THR A 1137 0.47 -20.99 -79.35
C THR A 1137 0.31 -22.50 -79.43
N ILE A 1138 -0.85 -23.02 -79.02
CA ILE A 1138 -1.24 -24.42 -79.26
C ILE A 1138 -2.32 -24.44 -80.35
N ASN A 1139 -2.02 -25.10 -81.48
CA ASN A 1139 -2.91 -25.26 -82.61
C ASN A 1139 -3.22 -26.75 -82.82
N VAL A 1140 -4.50 -27.08 -83.07
CA VAL A 1140 -4.93 -28.44 -83.40
C VAL A 1140 -5.70 -28.41 -84.72
N ASP A 1141 -5.16 -29.04 -85.76
CA ASP A 1141 -5.87 -29.25 -87.02
C ASP A 1141 -6.84 -30.43 -86.88
N VAL A 1142 -8.09 -30.18 -87.24
CA VAL A 1142 -9.20 -31.12 -87.09
C VAL A 1142 -9.72 -31.64 -88.44
N THR A 1143 -9.10 -31.26 -89.57
CA THR A 1143 -9.66 -31.43 -90.93
C THR A 1143 -9.30 -32.71 -91.67
#